data_AF-A0AAD0KGQ8-F1
#
_entry.id   AF-A0AAD0KGQ8-F1
#
_cell.length_a   1.000
_cell.length_b   1.000
_cell.length_c   1.000
_cell.angle_alpha   90.00
_cell.angle_beta   90.00
_cell.angle_gamma   90.00
#
_symmetry.space_group_name_H-M   'P 1'
#
loop_
_entity.id
_entity.type
_entity.pdbx_description
1 polymer ?
#
loop_
_entity_poly.entity_id
_entity_poly.type
_entity_poly.pdbx_seq_one_letter_code
_entity_poly.pdbx_strand_id
1 'polypeptide(L)'
;MSDFLFKQLYLRSSIGIAVVSPKDGTLLQSNPALCQMFGYAEEDLLNINYLDLVYPEDKTNNDHSVILNDLLAEPGTALEKERRFLRKDGDIIWVAQHIFLIYQENSSEPCVLISELTDITDRKLAEQKIQEDEQLYNLITKNTPDMISFGDPDGTLHYVSPSVELLLGYSAQEMIGTKRPEYYHVDDALEMIEQGKIYSDTDVFTRRARHKDGHYLWIESSSQVVRDEQGTVKQILTIGRDITQRKKYEDMLAKAQHLAKMGSWEWDMTKSRLTVSREMRNIFGFLEDESNHSYFDYRRVFACIDPDDFIRLERLVHQSMENGTNGEATVRIHSADGELKFLDAHWEVITDEEGRLLQISGIAQDVTERQRMEEQLRESEQNYRLISENSMDFISRNAADGSFTYLYASPICQTMFGYAPEEMYGTRGIDYIHPEDRIKLTSYLSNCMEGKKLEPVILRFICKDGTCIWTETTLRYIYSETCGNQELVCVTRDIGERTRHFEEIQKLSNEYALILNSVSEGIFGMNLEGNTMFINPAAITMLGFDPTEWGNSKFHAIHQTWLDNESFTGIQKTLLPSRSNNLTIEDREGVFWRQDGSSFLVRYRMTPLFDGDERIGAVVVFRDITEEKEIVRAKESAEEADRAKSEFLAIMSHELRTPMNGIIGMADLLSGTELDEEQSYYTQIINKSGEALLHILNEVLDFSKIEAGMMTLELQMVDLHEVIQNVCELFYPKVKEKGLLLTSELSPELPAVIMTDGARLRQILVNLVGNAVKFTETGEISISVMLEASEASGNLIVKFIVKDTGLGIPVSSQGLLFQSFSQLHPSINRKYGGTGLGLAISKKLAELLGGSIGVNSCEDEGSEFYFTVEVSLPKEEWDQKVTVNASTDVVRNDKSAVKELTAGEYGPMSILIAEDHPVNQQLMQAYLKKRGYVPDLALNGEEAVRAVLSNHYDLVFMDIQMPIMDGIEATGIIREKLGLTPIIIAATAFARDEDKMMCLSAGMQDFISKPISIKELDRVLREWSAQIRLGEHH
;
A
#
# COMPACT_ATOMS: atom_id res chain seq x y z
N MET A 1 -58.13 -47.66 -48.73
CA MET A 1 -56.96 -46.77 -48.96
C MET A 1 -56.56 -46.02 -47.69
N SER A 2 -57.50 -45.55 -46.84
CA SER A 2 -57.18 -44.78 -45.63
C SER A 2 -56.34 -45.55 -44.61
N ASP A 3 -56.67 -46.81 -44.29
CA ASP A 3 -55.95 -47.57 -43.25
C ASP A 3 -54.48 -47.84 -43.61
N PHE A 4 -54.21 -48.10 -44.89
CA PHE A 4 -52.84 -48.27 -45.38
C PHE A 4 -52.04 -46.95 -45.28
N LEU A 5 -52.66 -45.83 -45.64
CA LEU A 5 -52.03 -44.51 -45.59
C LEU A 5 -51.76 -44.08 -44.14
N PHE A 6 -52.73 -44.27 -43.24
CA PHE A 6 -52.57 -44.00 -41.81
C PHE A 6 -51.44 -44.83 -41.21
N LYS A 7 -51.40 -46.13 -41.51
CA LYS A 7 -50.32 -47.01 -41.04
C LYS A 7 -48.95 -46.58 -41.56
N GLN A 8 -48.84 -46.11 -42.81
CA GLN A 8 -47.59 -45.59 -43.35
C GLN A 8 -47.18 -44.26 -42.70
N LEU A 9 -48.13 -43.35 -42.44
CA LEU A 9 -47.86 -42.09 -41.73
C LEU A 9 -47.39 -42.34 -40.30
N TYR A 10 -48.03 -43.27 -39.58
CA TYR A 10 -47.65 -43.64 -38.23
C TYR A 10 -46.24 -44.26 -38.18
N LEU A 11 -45.95 -45.24 -39.05
CA LEU A 11 -44.67 -45.96 -39.07
C LEU A 11 -43.48 -45.13 -39.59
N ARG A 12 -43.73 -44.15 -40.47
CA ARG A 12 -42.68 -43.31 -41.08
C ARG A 12 -42.63 -41.89 -40.54
N SER A 13 -43.38 -41.60 -39.48
CA SER A 13 -43.35 -40.29 -38.84
C SER A 13 -41.94 -39.97 -38.32
N SER A 14 -41.51 -38.73 -38.46
CA SER A 14 -40.25 -38.23 -37.90
C SER A 14 -40.37 -37.80 -36.44
N ILE A 15 -41.59 -37.78 -35.90
CA ILE A 15 -41.89 -37.46 -34.50
C ILE A 15 -42.33 -38.73 -33.76
N GLY A 16 -42.03 -38.79 -32.47
CA GLY A 16 -42.51 -39.85 -31.60
C GLY A 16 -44.02 -39.74 -31.40
N ILE A 17 -44.76 -40.83 -31.58
CA ILE A 17 -46.20 -40.87 -31.35
C ILE A 17 -46.48 -41.97 -30.33
N ALA A 18 -47.09 -41.58 -29.21
CA ALA A 18 -47.56 -42.47 -28.16
C ALA A 18 -49.08 -42.43 -28.08
N VAL A 19 -49.71 -43.60 -28.03
CA VAL A 19 -51.14 -43.74 -27.69
C VAL A 19 -51.21 -44.20 -26.24
N VAL A 20 -51.92 -43.45 -25.42
CA VAL A 20 -51.94 -43.58 -23.97
C VAL A 20 -53.37 -43.79 -23.47
N SER A 21 -53.51 -44.66 -22.48
CA SER A 21 -54.78 -44.90 -21.78
C SER A 21 -55.19 -43.67 -20.95
N PRO A 22 -56.41 -43.12 -21.14
CA PRO A 22 -56.91 -42.01 -20.33
C PRO A 22 -57.21 -42.38 -18.87
N LYS A 23 -57.23 -43.68 -18.51
CA LYS A 23 -57.61 -44.14 -17.17
C LYS A 23 -56.44 -44.12 -16.18
N ASP A 24 -55.27 -44.51 -16.65
CA ASP A 24 -54.11 -44.85 -15.82
C ASP A 24 -52.78 -44.35 -16.40
N GLY A 25 -52.76 -43.71 -17.58
CA GLY A 25 -51.54 -43.22 -18.20
C GLY A 25 -50.65 -44.31 -18.80
N THR A 26 -51.16 -45.51 -18.97
CA THR A 26 -50.39 -46.62 -19.57
C THR A 26 -50.22 -46.43 -21.07
N LEU A 27 -49.02 -46.61 -21.61
CA LEU A 27 -48.77 -46.64 -23.05
C LEU A 27 -49.41 -47.88 -23.70
N LEU A 28 -50.30 -47.64 -24.66
CA LEU A 28 -51.06 -48.63 -25.42
C LEU A 28 -50.46 -48.93 -26.79
N GLN A 29 -49.84 -47.93 -27.45
CA GLN A 29 -49.13 -48.07 -28.72
C GLN A 29 -48.01 -47.03 -28.82
N SER A 30 -46.93 -47.35 -29.53
CA SER A 30 -45.84 -46.42 -29.83
C SER A 30 -45.32 -46.62 -31.24
N ASN A 31 -44.98 -45.54 -31.93
CA ASN A 31 -44.39 -45.65 -33.26
C ASN A 31 -42.85 -45.90 -33.20
N PRO A 32 -42.22 -46.29 -34.32
CA PRO A 32 -40.78 -46.54 -34.36
C PRO A 32 -39.92 -45.33 -33.96
N ALA A 33 -40.36 -44.10 -34.29
CA ALA A 33 -39.64 -42.88 -33.93
C ALA A 33 -39.61 -42.64 -32.41
N LEU A 34 -40.71 -42.96 -31.70
CA LEU A 34 -40.76 -42.89 -30.23
C LEU A 34 -39.79 -43.91 -29.60
N CYS A 35 -39.79 -45.14 -30.13
CA CYS A 35 -38.89 -46.20 -29.68
C CYS A 35 -37.43 -45.79 -29.84
N GLN A 36 -37.07 -45.20 -30.99
CA GLN A 36 -35.73 -44.70 -31.26
C GLN A 36 -35.36 -43.51 -30.37
N MET A 37 -36.29 -42.60 -30.11
CA MET A 37 -36.08 -41.41 -29.28
C MET A 37 -35.72 -41.77 -27.83
N PHE A 38 -36.40 -42.77 -27.25
CA PHE A 38 -36.16 -43.17 -25.86
C PHE A 38 -35.24 -44.39 -25.69
N GLY A 39 -34.86 -45.07 -26.78
CA GLY A 39 -34.00 -46.26 -26.74
C GLY A 39 -34.69 -47.52 -26.24
N TYR A 40 -36.03 -47.57 -26.28
CA TYR A 40 -36.81 -48.75 -25.88
C TYR A 40 -37.29 -49.55 -27.09
N ALA A 41 -37.48 -50.86 -26.92
CA ALA A 41 -38.26 -51.65 -27.86
C ALA A 41 -39.76 -51.36 -27.66
N GLU A 42 -40.58 -51.48 -28.71
CA GLU A 42 -42.03 -51.25 -28.63
C GLU A 42 -42.67 -52.12 -27.53
N GLU A 43 -42.26 -53.39 -27.42
CA GLU A 43 -42.75 -54.32 -26.40
C GLU A 43 -42.41 -53.89 -24.96
N ASP A 44 -41.29 -53.17 -24.75
CA ASP A 44 -40.88 -52.66 -23.43
C ASP A 44 -41.70 -51.42 -23.04
N LEU A 45 -42.13 -50.62 -24.01
CA LEU A 45 -42.92 -49.40 -23.77
C LEU A 45 -44.39 -49.73 -23.49
N LEU A 46 -44.90 -50.81 -24.09
CA LEU A 46 -46.25 -51.31 -23.85
C LEU A 46 -46.33 -51.77 -22.38
N ASN A 47 -47.15 -51.10 -21.58
CA ASN A 47 -47.33 -51.24 -20.12
C ASN A 47 -46.46 -50.35 -19.21
N ILE A 48 -45.61 -49.48 -19.75
CA ILE A 48 -44.99 -48.40 -18.96
C ILE A 48 -46.00 -47.25 -18.79
N ASN A 49 -46.04 -46.66 -17.60
CA ASN A 49 -46.74 -45.39 -17.42
C ASN A 49 -45.89 -44.27 -18.06
N TYR A 50 -46.46 -43.45 -18.96
CA TYR A 50 -45.65 -42.43 -19.63
C TYR A 50 -45.03 -41.41 -18.65
N LEU A 51 -45.60 -41.24 -17.46
CA LEU A 51 -45.02 -40.40 -16.41
C LEU A 51 -43.72 -40.99 -15.85
N ASP A 52 -43.48 -42.30 -15.96
CA ASP A 52 -42.22 -42.92 -15.53
C ASP A 52 -41.04 -42.47 -16.38
N LEU A 53 -41.30 -42.15 -17.66
CA LEU A 53 -40.33 -41.62 -18.60
C LEU A 53 -40.02 -40.12 -18.39
N VAL A 54 -40.83 -39.38 -17.63
CA VAL A 54 -40.59 -37.96 -17.34
C VAL A 54 -39.45 -37.85 -16.31
N TYR A 55 -38.63 -36.80 -16.38
CA TYR A 55 -37.59 -36.55 -15.38
C TYR A 55 -38.21 -36.25 -13.99
N PRO A 56 -37.70 -36.80 -12.87
CA PRO A 56 -38.37 -36.74 -11.56
C PRO A 56 -38.75 -35.34 -11.07
N GLU A 57 -37.93 -34.32 -11.31
CA GLU A 57 -38.22 -32.93 -10.91
C GLU A 57 -39.34 -32.29 -11.73
N ASP A 58 -39.58 -32.79 -12.94
CA ASP A 58 -40.63 -32.30 -13.83
C ASP A 58 -41.96 -33.06 -13.61
N LYS A 59 -41.98 -34.03 -12.66
CA LYS A 59 -43.20 -34.76 -12.24
C LYS A 59 -43.93 -34.01 -11.13
N THR A 60 -45.25 -33.96 -11.22
CA THR A 60 -46.12 -33.63 -10.09
C THR A 60 -47.02 -34.82 -9.76
N ASN A 61 -47.36 -35.02 -8.48
CA ASN A 61 -48.13 -36.20 -8.03
C ASN A 61 -49.51 -36.38 -8.71
N ASN A 62 -50.04 -35.34 -9.38
CA ASN A 62 -51.34 -35.35 -10.07
C ASN A 62 -51.25 -35.06 -11.58
N ASP A 63 -50.05 -35.11 -12.18
CA ASP A 63 -49.83 -34.59 -13.55
C ASP A 63 -50.76 -35.23 -14.60
N HIS A 64 -51.02 -36.54 -14.53
CA HIS A 64 -51.95 -37.21 -15.45
C HIS A 64 -53.39 -36.72 -15.31
N SER A 65 -53.87 -36.57 -14.07
CA SER A 65 -55.24 -36.10 -13.79
C SER A 65 -55.42 -34.63 -14.19
N VAL A 66 -54.38 -33.81 -14.02
CA VAL A 66 -54.38 -32.40 -14.47
C VAL A 66 -54.46 -32.33 -15.99
N ILE A 67 -53.58 -33.06 -16.70
CA ILE A 67 -53.59 -33.12 -18.17
C ILE A 67 -54.96 -33.56 -18.71
N LEU A 68 -55.57 -34.58 -18.10
CA LEU A 68 -56.88 -35.07 -18.52
C LEU A 68 -57.98 -34.04 -18.28
N ASN A 69 -57.98 -33.37 -17.12
CA ASN A 69 -58.96 -32.33 -16.80
C ASN A 69 -58.87 -31.13 -17.75
N ASP A 70 -57.65 -30.69 -18.08
CA ASP A 70 -57.43 -29.56 -19.00
C ASP A 70 -57.95 -29.90 -20.41
N LEU A 71 -57.66 -31.10 -20.92
CA LEU A 71 -58.14 -31.55 -22.24
C LEU A 71 -59.66 -31.82 -22.28
N LEU A 72 -60.28 -32.16 -21.14
CA LEU A 72 -61.74 -32.29 -21.03
C LEU A 72 -62.44 -30.93 -20.96
N ALA A 73 -61.79 -29.91 -20.42
CA ALA A 73 -62.33 -28.56 -20.32
C ALA A 73 -62.43 -27.86 -21.68
N GLU A 74 -61.49 -28.13 -22.60
CA GLU A 74 -61.47 -27.57 -23.96
C GLU A 74 -61.40 -28.67 -25.04
N PRO A 75 -62.52 -29.37 -25.33
CA PRO A 75 -62.54 -30.48 -26.27
C PRO A 75 -62.07 -30.08 -27.68
N GLY A 76 -61.07 -30.79 -28.20
CA GLY A 76 -60.54 -30.59 -29.55
C GLY A 76 -59.27 -29.71 -29.63
N THR A 77 -58.78 -29.20 -28.50
CA THR A 77 -57.49 -28.52 -28.42
C THR A 77 -56.36 -29.49 -28.05
N ALA A 78 -55.12 -29.14 -28.41
CA ALA A 78 -53.93 -29.86 -28.00
C ALA A 78 -53.32 -29.19 -26.77
N LEU A 79 -52.89 -29.98 -25.79
CA LEU A 79 -52.07 -29.46 -24.69
C LEU A 79 -50.60 -29.53 -25.06
N GLU A 80 -49.93 -28.39 -25.08
CA GLU A 80 -48.50 -28.28 -25.37
C GLU A 80 -47.68 -28.19 -24.09
N LYS A 81 -46.62 -28.99 -23.96
CA LYS A 81 -45.65 -28.94 -22.85
C LYS A 81 -44.25 -29.23 -23.34
N GLU A 82 -43.26 -28.46 -22.88
CA GLU A 82 -41.84 -28.78 -23.02
C GLU A 82 -41.30 -29.25 -21.67
N ARG A 83 -40.70 -30.44 -21.61
CA ARG A 83 -40.14 -30.98 -20.36
C ARG A 83 -39.06 -32.02 -20.61
N ARG A 84 -38.32 -32.34 -19.55
CA ARG A 84 -37.26 -33.34 -19.58
C ARG A 84 -37.82 -34.75 -19.46
N PHE A 85 -37.30 -35.66 -20.26
CA PHE A 85 -37.58 -37.09 -20.20
C PHE A 85 -36.28 -37.89 -20.10
N LEU A 86 -36.38 -39.09 -19.54
CA LEU A 86 -35.30 -40.05 -19.35
C LEU A 86 -35.33 -41.10 -20.46
N ARG A 87 -34.19 -41.31 -21.10
CA ARG A 87 -33.93 -42.42 -22.01
C ARG A 87 -33.61 -43.70 -21.23
N LYS A 88 -33.63 -44.85 -21.92
CA LYS A 88 -33.35 -46.17 -21.32
C LYS A 88 -31.93 -46.30 -20.75
N ASP A 89 -30.97 -45.59 -21.34
CA ASP A 89 -29.57 -45.50 -20.93
C ASP A 89 -29.32 -44.54 -19.75
N GLY A 90 -30.33 -43.76 -19.35
CA GLY A 90 -30.25 -42.77 -18.28
C GLY A 90 -30.02 -41.34 -18.77
N ASP A 91 -29.82 -41.13 -20.07
CA ASP A 91 -29.63 -39.79 -20.64
C ASP A 91 -30.92 -38.97 -20.56
N ILE A 92 -30.77 -37.66 -20.34
CA ILE A 92 -31.87 -36.71 -20.27
C ILE A 92 -32.03 -36.03 -21.62
N ILE A 93 -33.25 -36.01 -22.14
CA ILE A 93 -33.60 -35.23 -23.33
C ILE A 93 -34.73 -34.25 -23.05
N TRP A 94 -34.68 -33.10 -23.71
CA TRP A 94 -35.78 -32.15 -23.73
C TRP A 94 -36.76 -32.53 -24.84
N VAL A 95 -38.03 -32.64 -24.48
CA VAL A 95 -39.07 -33.06 -25.42
C VAL A 95 -40.20 -32.04 -25.42
N ALA A 96 -40.53 -31.54 -26.60
CA ALA A 96 -41.79 -30.84 -26.86
C ALA A 96 -42.88 -31.88 -27.10
N GLN A 97 -43.93 -31.82 -26.28
CA GLN A 97 -45.02 -32.77 -26.24
C GLN A 97 -46.34 -32.07 -26.58
N HIS A 98 -47.08 -32.60 -27.56
CA HIS A 98 -48.45 -32.19 -27.87
C HIS A 98 -49.40 -33.34 -27.57
N ILE A 99 -50.37 -33.12 -26.68
CA ILE A 99 -51.28 -34.16 -26.20
C ILE A 99 -52.70 -33.87 -26.68
N PHE A 100 -53.33 -34.85 -27.32
CA PHE A 100 -54.68 -34.80 -27.84
C PHE A 100 -55.57 -35.83 -27.14
N LEU A 101 -56.81 -35.45 -26.83
CA LEU A 101 -57.82 -36.38 -26.33
C LEU A 101 -58.77 -36.79 -27.46
N ILE A 102 -58.84 -38.09 -27.75
CA ILE A 102 -59.68 -38.65 -28.81
C ILE A 102 -60.91 -39.30 -28.19
N TYR A 103 -62.08 -38.97 -28.72
CA TYR A 103 -63.38 -39.48 -28.28
C TYR A 103 -63.85 -40.63 -29.17
N GLN A 104 -64.70 -41.51 -28.61
CA GLN A 104 -65.33 -42.57 -29.38
C GLN A 104 -66.36 -42.00 -30.37
N GLU A 105 -66.48 -42.62 -31.55
CA GLU A 105 -67.39 -42.17 -32.61
C GLU A 105 -68.85 -42.11 -32.11
N ASN A 106 -69.46 -40.92 -32.15
CA ASN A 106 -70.80 -40.61 -31.60
C ASN A 106 -70.96 -40.71 -30.07
N SER A 107 -69.87 -40.60 -29.28
CA SER A 107 -69.92 -40.54 -27.80
C SER A 107 -69.07 -39.38 -27.27
N SER A 108 -69.43 -38.83 -26.11
CA SER A 108 -68.59 -37.88 -25.35
C SER A 108 -67.61 -38.58 -24.40
N GLU A 109 -67.48 -39.91 -24.52
CA GLU A 109 -66.56 -40.70 -23.71
C GLU A 109 -65.14 -40.70 -24.32
N PRO A 110 -64.10 -40.32 -23.55
CA PRO A 110 -62.73 -40.32 -24.02
C PRO A 110 -62.24 -41.75 -24.26
N CYS A 111 -61.68 -41.98 -25.45
CA CYS A 111 -61.21 -43.28 -25.91
C CYS A 111 -59.71 -43.46 -25.63
N VAL A 112 -58.89 -42.53 -26.14
CA VAL A 112 -57.42 -42.56 -26.01
C VAL A 112 -56.82 -41.16 -25.96
N LEU A 113 -55.66 -41.04 -25.31
CA LEU A 113 -54.78 -39.88 -25.44
C LEU A 113 -53.75 -40.18 -26.54
N ILE A 114 -53.55 -39.25 -27.47
CA ILE A 114 -52.45 -39.32 -28.43
C ILE A 114 -51.44 -38.24 -28.05
N SER A 115 -50.21 -38.63 -27.81
CA SER A 115 -49.11 -37.72 -27.54
C SER A 115 -48.12 -37.75 -28.70
N GLU A 116 -47.87 -36.58 -29.26
CA GLU A 116 -46.80 -36.32 -30.21
C GLU A 116 -45.59 -35.77 -29.46
N LEU A 117 -44.40 -36.28 -29.73
CA LEU A 117 -43.15 -35.97 -29.02
C LEU A 117 -42.05 -35.62 -30.02
N THR A 118 -41.41 -34.49 -29.81
CA THR A 118 -40.28 -34.00 -30.63
C THR A 118 -39.09 -33.71 -29.72
N ASP A 119 -37.93 -34.30 -30.02
CA ASP A 119 -36.68 -34.00 -29.30
C ASP A 119 -36.22 -32.58 -29.67
N ILE A 120 -36.11 -31.71 -28.67
CA ILE A 120 -35.70 -30.31 -28.79
C ILE A 120 -34.40 -30.01 -28.03
N THR A 121 -33.64 -31.06 -27.68
CA THR A 121 -32.42 -30.93 -26.85
C THR A 121 -31.40 -29.99 -27.48
N ASP A 122 -31.10 -30.15 -28.76
CA ASP A 122 -30.14 -29.28 -29.48
C ASP A 122 -30.56 -27.80 -29.46
N ARG A 123 -31.87 -27.54 -29.56
CA ARG A 123 -32.42 -26.19 -29.49
C ARG A 123 -32.24 -25.59 -28.09
N LYS A 124 -32.54 -26.35 -27.04
CA LYS A 124 -32.37 -25.90 -25.65
C LYS A 124 -30.90 -25.65 -25.29
N LEU A 125 -30.00 -26.52 -25.73
CA LEU A 125 -28.56 -26.31 -25.54
C LEU A 125 -28.04 -25.06 -26.26
N ALA A 126 -28.54 -24.78 -27.47
CA ALA A 126 -28.18 -23.56 -28.20
C ALA A 126 -28.74 -22.28 -27.53
N GLU A 127 -30.00 -22.30 -27.07
CA GLU A 127 -30.62 -21.19 -26.32
C GLU A 127 -29.85 -20.90 -25.02
N GLN A 128 -29.50 -21.95 -24.26
CA GLN A 128 -28.71 -21.82 -23.03
C GLN A 128 -27.32 -21.25 -23.31
N LYS A 129 -26.63 -21.75 -24.33
CA LYS A 129 -25.30 -21.25 -24.71
C LYS A 129 -25.31 -19.78 -25.10
N ILE A 130 -26.31 -19.33 -25.86
CA ILE A 130 -26.46 -17.90 -26.20
C ILE A 130 -26.63 -17.06 -24.94
N GLN A 131 -27.41 -17.54 -23.97
CA GLN A 131 -27.65 -16.84 -22.72
C GLN A 131 -26.40 -16.79 -21.83
N GLU A 132 -25.62 -17.87 -21.77
CA GLU A 132 -24.33 -17.93 -21.08
C GLU A 132 -23.29 -17.00 -21.73
N ASP A 133 -23.19 -16.99 -23.06
CA ASP A 133 -22.29 -16.11 -23.81
C ASP A 133 -22.67 -14.62 -23.62
N GLU A 134 -23.98 -14.30 -23.59
CA GLU A 134 -24.47 -12.93 -23.33
C GLU A 134 -24.19 -12.48 -21.89
N GLN A 135 -24.37 -13.36 -20.90
CA GLN A 135 -24.02 -13.08 -19.52
C GLN A 135 -22.51 -12.85 -19.35
N LEU A 136 -21.68 -13.69 -19.99
CA LEU A 136 -20.23 -13.55 -19.98
C LEU A 136 -19.80 -12.22 -20.62
N TYR A 137 -20.36 -11.86 -21.77
CA TYR A 137 -20.08 -10.59 -22.45
C TYR A 137 -20.44 -9.38 -21.57
N ASN A 138 -21.60 -9.43 -20.90
CA ASN A 138 -22.01 -8.39 -19.95
C ASN A 138 -21.10 -8.31 -18.72
N LEU A 139 -20.59 -9.43 -18.23
CA LEU A 139 -19.66 -9.46 -17.10
C LEU A 139 -18.30 -8.84 -17.46
N ILE A 140 -17.76 -9.18 -18.64
CA ILE A 140 -16.47 -8.67 -19.13
C ILE A 140 -16.56 -7.15 -19.34
N THR A 141 -17.62 -6.69 -20.00
CA THR A 141 -17.80 -5.26 -20.31
C THR A 141 -18.11 -4.39 -19.09
N LYS A 142 -18.72 -4.95 -18.03
CA LYS A 142 -18.97 -4.24 -16.76
C LYS A 142 -17.73 -4.14 -15.88
N ASN A 143 -16.88 -5.16 -15.87
CA ASN A 143 -15.73 -5.23 -14.96
C ASN A 143 -14.42 -4.74 -15.59
N THR A 144 -14.41 -4.40 -16.88
CA THR A 144 -13.24 -3.81 -17.53
C THR A 144 -13.16 -2.32 -17.20
N PRO A 145 -12.04 -1.82 -16.66
CA PRO A 145 -11.88 -0.40 -16.32
C PRO A 145 -11.79 0.52 -17.54
N ASP A 146 -11.46 -0.03 -18.72
CA ASP A 146 -11.40 0.70 -19.97
C ASP A 146 -12.82 0.97 -20.53
N MET A 147 -13.00 2.10 -21.20
CA MET A 147 -14.23 2.46 -21.90
C MET A 147 -14.25 1.78 -23.27
N ILE A 148 -15.25 0.93 -23.51
CA ILE A 148 -15.46 0.26 -24.79
C ILE A 148 -16.66 0.92 -25.48
N SER A 149 -16.54 1.28 -26.75
CA SER A 149 -17.65 1.84 -27.50
C SER A 149 -17.68 1.35 -28.95
N PHE A 150 -18.87 1.20 -29.51
CA PHE A 150 -19.05 0.97 -30.94
C PHE A 150 -19.94 2.03 -31.57
N GLY A 151 -19.58 2.45 -32.78
CA GLY A 151 -20.26 3.55 -33.46
C GLY A 151 -20.10 3.54 -34.97
N ASP A 152 -20.84 4.45 -35.61
CA ASP A 152 -20.77 4.69 -37.04
C ASP A 152 -19.47 5.40 -37.44
N PRO A 153 -19.05 5.30 -38.71
CA PRO A 153 -17.89 6.03 -39.24
C PRO A 153 -17.95 7.54 -39.06
N ASP A 154 -19.16 8.09 -38.96
CA ASP A 154 -19.41 9.51 -38.76
C ASP A 154 -19.30 9.96 -37.28
N GLY A 155 -18.91 9.04 -36.39
CA GLY A 155 -18.68 9.30 -34.97
C GLY A 155 -19.91 9.15 -34.08
N THR A 156 -21.05 8.69 -34.59
CA THR A 156 -22.24 8.41 -33.77
C THR A 156 -22.05 7.16 -32.92
N LEU A 157 -22.27 7.25 -31.62
CA LEU A 157 -22.12 6.12 -30.69
C LEU A 157 -23.41 5.28 -30.65
N HIS A 158 -23.32 3.98 -30.88
CA HIS A 158 -24.45 3.03 -30.74
C HIS A 158 -24.41 2.28 -29.42
N TYR A 159 -23.24 2.19 -28.81
CA TYR A 159 -23.03 1.58 -27.50
C TYR A 159 -21.79 2.13 -26.85
N VAL A 160 -21.86 2.21 -25.54
CA VAL A 160 -20.76 2.53 -24.65
C VAL A 160 -20.88 1.59 -23.44
N SER A 161 -19.77 1.00 -23.02
CA SER A 161 -19.73 0.13 -21.84
C SER A 161 -20.09 0.91 -20.57
N PRO A 162 -20.71 0.27 -19.57
CA PRO A 162 -21.06 0.93 -18.30
C PRO A 162 -19.87 1.54 -17.55
N SER A 163 -18.64 1.07 -17.81
CA SER A 163 -17.41 1.63 -17.24
C SER A 163 -17.22 3.13 -17.52
N VAL A 164 -17.88 3.68 -18.56
CA VAL A 164 -17.84 5.11 -18.86
C VAL A 164 -18.44 5.99 -17.77
N GLU A 165 -19.36 5.46 -16.97
CA GLU A 165 -19.99 6.21 -15.88
C GLU A 165 -19.02 6.42 -14.72
N LEU A 166 -18.19 5.41 -14.42
CA LEU A 166 -17.10 5.52 -13.47
C LEU A 166 -15.96 6.40 -14.02
N LEU A 167 -15.70 6.35 -15.33
CA LEU A 167 -14.58 7.03 -15.96
C LEU A 167 -14.84 8.52 -16.23
N LEU A 168 -15.97 8.85 -16.86
CA LEU A 168 -16.31 10.20 -17.34
C LEU A 168 -17.53 10.81 -16.65
N GLY A 169 -18.23 10.06 -15.79
CA GLY A 169 -19.43 10.53 -15.08
C GLY A 169 -20.71 10.56 -15.92
N TYR A 170 -20.64 10.26 -17.21
CA TYR A 170 -21.81 10.14 -18.08
C TYR A 170 -22.37 8.71 -18.01
N SER A 171 -23.69 8.58 -17.94
CA SER A 171 -24.30 7.27 -18.13
C SER A 171 -24.15 6.83 -19.59
N ALA A 172 -24.03 5.52 -19.83
CA ALA A 172 -23.95 4.99 -21.20
C ALA A 172 -25.12 5.47 -22.08
N GLN A 173 -26.32 5.58 -21.50
CA GLN A 173 -27.52 6.03 -22.21
C GLN A 173 -27.47 7.50 -22.64
N GLU A 174 -26.76 8.36 -21.89
CA GLU A 174 -26.55 9.78 -22.27
C GLU A 174 -25.60 9.92 -23.47
N MET A 175 -24.74 8.93 -23.70
CA MET A 175 -23.74 8.94 -24.78
C MET A 175 -24.22 8.21 -26.04
N ILE A 176 -25.16 7.28 -25.92
CA ILE A 176 -25.72 6.58 -27.08
C ILE A 176 -26.54 7.56 -27.93
N GLY A 177 -26.25 7.61 -29.23
CA GLY A 177 -26.90 8.45 -30.22
C GLY A 177 -26.24 9.83 -30.42
N THR A 178 -25.22 10.19 -29.65
CA THR A 178 -24.50 11.47 -29.78
C THR A 178 -23.17 11.28 -30.53
N LYS A 179 -22.54 12.40 -30.92
CA LYS A 179 -21.25 12.39 -31.62
C LYS A 179 -20.09 12.32 -30.63
N ARG A 180 -19.19 11.36 -30.83
CA ARG A 180 -18.00 11.16 -29.99
C ARG A 180 -17.18 12.44 -29.71
N PRO A 181 -16.91 13.35 -30.69
CA PRO A 181 -16.16 14.58 -30.43
C PRO A 181 -16.78 15.54 -29.40
N GLU A 182 -18.08 15.43 -29.10
CA GLU A 182 -18.77 16.30 -28.12
C GLU A 182 -18.27 16.08 -26.67
N TYR A 183 -17.61 14.95 -26.42
CA TYR A 183 -17.05 14.59 -25.12
C TYR A 183 -15.54 14.84 -25.04
N TYR A 184 -14.93 15.54 -25.99
CA TYR A 184 -13.50 15.83 -26.00
C TYR A 184 -13.23 17.34 -25.93
N HIS A 185 -12.00 17.71 -25.55
CA HIS A 185 -11.54 19.09 -25.60
C HIS A 185 -11.63 19.65 -27.02
N VAL A 186 -11.91 20.95 -27.18
CA VAL A 186 -12.19 21.58 -28.48
C VAL A 186 -11.08 21.33 -29.50
N ASP A 187 -9.81 21.49 -29.13
CA ASP A 187 -8.68 21.24 -30.03
C ASP A 187 -8.63 19.78 -30.50
N ASP A 188 -8.85 18.84 -29.57
CA ASP A 188 -8.78 17.40 -29.84
C ASP A 188 -10.00 16.95 -30.66
N ALA A 189 -11.17 17.56 -30.42
CA ALA A 189 -12.38 17.36 -31.21
C ALA A 189 -12.23 17.89 -32.64
N LEU A 190 -11.55 19.02 -32.83
CA LEU A 190 -11.23 19.56 -34.16
C LEU A 190 -10.28 18.63 -34.93
N GLU A 191 -9.26 18.09 -34.25
CA GLU A 191 -8.36 17.07 -34.82
C GLU A 191 -9.13 15.80 -35.23
N MET A 192 -10.11 15.39 -34.42
CA MET A 192 -10.98 14.26 -34.74
C MET A 192 -11.80 14.49 -36.00
N ILE A 193 -12.27 15.70 -36.29
CA ILE A 193 -13.17 15.98 -37.42
C ILE A 193 -12.42 16.03 -38.77
N GLU A 194 -11.08 16.06 -38.77
CA GLU A 194 -10.26 16.09 -39.98
C GLU A 194 -10.34 14.76 -40.78
N GLN A 195 -10.54 14.82 -42.11
CA GLN A 195 -10.76 13.63 -42.95
C GLN A 195 -9.60 12.63 -42.85
N GLY A 196 -9.89 11.39 -42.43
CA GLY A 196 -8.94 10.27 -42.40
C GLY A 196 -8.21 10.06 -41.06
N LYS A 197 -8.48 10.86 -40.03
CA LYS A 197 -7.83 10.76 -38.70
C LYS A 197 -8.76 10.37 -37.54
N ILE A 198 -10.05 10.18 -37.79
CA ILE A 198 -10.97 9.75 -36.73
C ILE A 198 -10.56 8.33 -36.25
N TYR A 199 -10.15 7.46 -37.17
CA TYR A 199 -9.89 6.04 -36.90
C TYR A 199 -8.74 5.51 -37.78
N SER A 200 -7.84 4.76 -37.16
CA SER A 200 -6.76 4.03 -37.82
C SER A 200 -6.68 2.66 -37.19
N ASP A 201 -6.52 1.60 -38.00
CA ASP A 201 -6.39 0.23 -37.49
C ASP A 201 -5.05 0.01 -36.75
N THR A 202 -4.12 0.98 -36.82
CA THR A 202 -2.76 0.87 -36.25
C THR A 202 -2.41 1.96 -35.24
N ASP A 203 -3.07 3.11 -35.28
CA ASP A 203 -2.66 4.26 -34.47
C ASP A 203 -3.39 4.33 -33.14
N VAL A 204 -2.62 4.65 -32.10
CA VAL A 204 -3.10 4.92 -30.75
C VAL A 204 -3.14 6.43 -30.58
N PHE A 205 -4.31 6.96 -30.21
CA PHE A 205 -4.52 8.41 -30.04
C PHE A 205 -4.62 8.77 -28.57
N THR A 206 -3.90 9.80 -28.14
CA THR A 206 -4.03 10.36 -26.78
C THR A 206 -4.77 11.68 -26.85
N ARG A 207 -5.95 11.76 -26.24
CA ARG A 207 -6.83 12.94 -26.31
C ARG A 207 -7.46 13.25 -24.95
N ARG A 208 -7.85 14.51 -24.74
CA ARG A 208 -8.50 14.96 -23.51
C ARG A 208 -10.01 14.75 -23.62
N ALA A 209 -10.53 13.74 -22.94
CA ALA A 209 -11.95 13.57 -22.76
C ALA A 209 -12.43 14.47 -21.63
N ARG A 210 -13.60 15.07 -21.79
CA ARG A 210 -14.25 15.91 -20.79
C ARG A 210 -15.06 15.01 -19.86
N HIS A 211 -14.84 15.16 -18.56
CA HIS A 211 -15.68 14.58 -17.52
C HIS A 211 -16.94 15.44 -17.32
N LYS A 212 -18.03 14.84 -16.81
CA LYS A 212 -19.35 15.50 -16.67
C LYS A 212 -19.35 16.74 -15.78
N ASP A 213 -18.43 16.83 -14.82
CA ASP A 213 -18.24 18.00 -13.94
C ASP A 213 -17.41 19.14 -14.57
N GLY A 214 -16.87 18.92 -15.78
CA GLY A 214 -16.14 19.92 -16.56
C GLY A 214 -14.60 19.80 -16.54
N HIS A 215 -14.00 18.90 -15.75
CA HIS A 215 -12.55 18.66 -15.84
C HIS A 215 -12.20 17.74 -17.02
N TYR A 216 -10.90 17.62 -17.34
CA TYR A 216 -10.42 16.80 -18.46
C TYR A 216 -9.56 15.63 -17.99
N LEU A 217 -9.77 14.48 -18.62
CA LEU A 217 -9.03 13.24 -18.43
C LEU A 217 -8.29 12.89 -19.73
N TRP A 218 -7.06 12.41 -19.62
CA TRP A 218 -6.30 11.94 -20.77
C TRP A 218 -6.70 10.50 -21.10
N ILE A 219 -7.35 10.32 -22.24
CA ILE A 219 -7.79 9.03 -22.74
C ILE A 219 -6.89 8.61 -23.91
N GLU A 220 -6.26 7.45 -23.75
CA GLU A 220 -5.57 6.73 -24.82
C GLU A 220 -6.58 5.82 -25.53
N SER A 221 -6.83 6.06 -26.80
CA SER A 221 -7.84 5.35 -27.59
C SER A 221 -7.23 4.58 -28.75
N SER A 222 -7.54 3.29 -28.83
CA SER A 222 -7.26 2.44 -30.01
C SER A 222 -8.59 2.07 -30.68
N SER A 223 -8.64 2.12 -32.02
CA SER A 223 -9.84 1.79 -32.77
C SER A 223 -9.61 0.68 -33.78
N GLN A 224 -10.60 -0.20 -33.94
CA GLN A 224 -10.60 -1.26 -34.94
C GLN A 224 -11.81 -1.09 -35.88
N VAL A 225 -11.55 -1.10 -37.18
CA VAL A 225 -12.54 -0.82 -38.21
C VAL A 225 -13.15 -2.13 -38.73
N VAL A 226 -14.43 -2.35 -38.47
CA VAL A 226 -15.18 -3.52 -38.96
C VAL A 226 -15.76 -3.19 -40.33
N ARG A 227 -15.39 -3.99 -41.34
CA ARG A 227 -15.82 -3.81 -42.74
C ARG A 227 -16.82 -4.89 -43.17
N ASP A 228 -17.70 -4.55 -44.10
CA ASP A 228 -18.58 -5.53 -44.76
C ASP A 228 -17.86 -6.34 -45.85
N GLU A 229 -18.56 -7.32 -46.44
CA GLU A 229 -18.05 -8.17 -47.54
C GLU A 229 -17.66 -7.36 -48.80
N GLN A 230 -18.07 -6.09 -48.90
CA GLN A 230 -17.77 -5.19 -50.01
C GLN A 230 -16.62 -4.21 -49.68
N GLY A 231 -16.03 -4.31 -48.47
CA GLY A 231 -14.91 -3.49 -48.01
C GLY A 231 -15.31 -2.14 -47.42
N THR A 232 -16.61 -1.84 -47.31
CA THR A 232 -17.15 -0.61 -46.73
C THR A 232 -17.09 -0.68 -45.21
N VAL A 233 -16.73 0.41 -44.55
CA VAL A 233 -16.73 0.45 -43.08
C VAL A 233 -18.16 0.36 -42.56
N LYS A 234 -18.44 -0.71 -41.82
CA LYS A 234 -19.74 -0.98 -41.20
C LYS A 234 -19.83 -0.36 -39.81
N GLN A 235 -18.81 -0.60 -38.98
CA GLN A 235 -18.79 -0.20 -37.57
C GLN A 235 -17.36 0.03 -37.10
N ILE A 236 -17.22 0.79 -36.02
CA ILE A 236 -15.91 1.10 -35.45
C ILE A 236 -15.93 0.84 -33.96
N LEU A 237 -15.10 -0.10 -33.54
CA LEU A 237 -14.87 -0.44 -32.15
C LEU A 237 -13.74 0.44 -31.62
N THR A 238 -13.95 1.11 -30.50
CA THR A 238 -12.93 1.94 -29.84
C THR A 238 -12.81 1.53 -28.38
N ILE A 239 -11.58 1.27 -27.95
CA ILE A 239 -11.22 1.05 -26.54
C ILE A 239 -10.46 2.30 -26.09
N GLY A 240 -10.94 2.94 -25.03
CA GLY A 240 -10.36 4.13 -24.42
C GLY A 240 -9.92 3.84 -22.99
N ARG A 241 -8.64 4.05 -22.69
CA ARG A 241 -8.04 3.87 -21.37
C ARG A 241 -7.64 5.20 -20.77
N ASP A 242 -7.93 5.40 -19.49
CA ASP A 242 -7.46 6.57 -18.76
C ASP A 242 -5.96 6.45 -18.44
N ILE A 243 -5.19 7.42 -18.95
CA ILE A 243 -3.75 7.57 -18.74
C ILE A 243 -3.41 8.87 -18.02
N THR A 244 -4.38 9.51 -17.36
CA THR A 244 -4.22 10.79 -16.66
C THR A 244 -3.12 10.72 -15.61
N GLN A 245 -3.07 9.66 -14.80
CA GLN A 245 -2.01 9.47 -13.81
C GLN A 245 -0.63 9.35 -14.47
N ARG A 246 -0.53 8.55 -15.54
CA ARG A 246 0.71 8.40 -16.32
C ARG A 246 1.18 9.74 -16.89
N LYS A 247 0.28 10.54 -17.46
CA LYS A 247 0.59 11.89 -17.97
C LYS A 247 1.02 12.85 -16.86
N LYS A 248 0.42 12.76 -15.68
CA LYS A 248 0.81 13.55 -14.51
C LYS A 248 2.22 13.18 -14.02
N TYR A 249 2.58 11.90 -14.02
CA TYR A 249 3.94 11.45 -13.67
C TYR A 249 4.97 11.88 -14.72
N GLU A 250 4.64 11.78 -16.01
CA GLU A 250 5.50 12.28 -17.09
C GLU A 250 5.77 13.79 -16.95
N ASP A 251 4.76 14.59 -16.63
CA ASP A 251 4.90 16.05 -16.43
C ASP A 251 5.66 16.38 -15.13
N MET A 252 5.41 15.65 -14.04
CA MET A 252 6.17 15.81 -12.79
C MET A 252 7.64 15.47 -12.97
N LEU A 253 7.95 14.39 -13.71
CA LEU A 253 9.34 14.01 -14.01
C LEU A 253 10.03 15.09 -14.86
N ALA A 254 9.34 15.62 -15.88
CA ALA A 254 9.86 16.70 -16.71
C ALA A 254 10.11 17.98 -15.89
N LYS A 255 9.20 18.35 -14.97
CA LYS A 255 9.38 19.48 -14.05
C LYS A 255 10.52 19.27 -13.07
N ALA A 256 10.66 18.07 -12.52
CA ALA A 256 11.76 17.73 -11.61
C ALA A 256 13.12 17.80 -12.31
N GLN A 257 13.22 17.28 -13.54
CA GLN A 257 14.42 17.39 -14.39
C GLN A 257 14.77 18.86 -14.70
N HIS A 258 13.76 19.68 -15.02
CA HIS A 258 13.94 21.11 -15.25
C HIS A 258 14.42 21.86 -13.99
N LEU A 259 13.78 21.61 -12.83
CA LEU A 259 14.19 22.21 -11.55
C LEU A 259 15.61 21.83 -11.14
N ALA A 260 16.04 20.61 -11.46
CA ALA A 260 17.39 20.13 -11.18
C ALA A 260 18.45 20.58 -12.22
N LYS A 261 18.04 21.32 -13.26
CA LYS A 261 18.88 21.70 -14.42
C LYS A 261 19.60 20.50 -15.06
N MET A 262 18.90 19.36 -15.14
CA MET A 262 19.45 18.11 -15.68
C MET A 262 18.82 17.79 -17.02
N GLY A 263 19.63 17.80 -18.08
CA GLY A 263 19.28 17.27 -19.38
C GLY A 263 19.54 15.76 -19.44
N SER A 264 18.66 14.99 -20.09
CA SER A 264 18.92 13.59 -20.42
C SER A 264 19.10 13.43 -21.92
N TRP A 265 19.88 12.44 -22.31
CA TRP A 265 20.15 12.13 -23.70
C TRP A 265 20.33 10.63 -23.88
N GLU A 266 19.97 10.15 -25.06
CA GLU A 266 20.00 8.75 -25.42
C GLU A 266 20.46 8.63 -26.86
N TRP A 267 21.52 7.85 -27.07
CA TRP A 267 22.03 7.58 -28.40
C TRP A 267 21.86 6.11 -28.72
N ASP A 268 20.87 5.83 -29.58
CA ASP A 268 20.65 4.51 -30.19
C ASP A 268 21.70 4.33 -31.30
N MET A 269 22.67 3.46 -31.04
CA MET A 269 23.81 3.23 -31.92
C MET A 269 23.43 2.37 -33.12
N THR A 270 22.40 1.53 -33.00
CA THR A 270 21.89 0.71 -34.11
C THR A 270 21.20 1.55 -35.17
N LYS A 271 20.52 2.62 -34.76
CA LYS A 271 19.80 3.55 -35.66
C LYS A 271 20.54 4.86 -35.91
N SER A 272 21.73 5.03 -35.31
CA SER A 272 22.51 6.28 -35.33
C SER A 272 21.65 7.49 -34.91
N ARG A 273 20.83 7.32 -33.88
CA ARG A 273 19.80 8.29 -33.49
C ARG A 273 20.07 8.83 -32.09
N LEU A 274 20.30 10.13 -31.99
CA LEU A 274 20.37 10.85 -30.72
C LEU A 274 19.01 11.46 -30.39
N THR A 275 18.49 11.13 -29.23
CA THR A 275 17.31 11.72 -28.61
C THR A 275 17.75 12.50 -27.39
N VAL A 276 17.23 13.73 -27.21
CA VAL A 276 17.59 14.58 -26.08
C VAL A 276 16.34 15.14 -25.43
N SER A 277 16.39 15.33 -24.11
CA SER A 277 15.29 15.95 -23.37
C SER A 277 15.14 17.43 -23.72
N ARG A 278 13.99 18.01 -23.33
CA ARG A 278 13.77 19.46 -23.42
C ARG A 278 14.84 20.24 -22.66
N GLU A 279 15.19 19.80 -21.46
CA GLU A 279 16.19 20.50 -20.64
C GLU A 279 17.59 20.42 -21.25
N MET A 280 17.96 19.28 -21.85
CA MET A 280 19.22 19.16 -22.59
C MET A 280 19.29 20.18 -23.75
N ARG A 281 18.18 20.48 -24.43
CA ARG A 281 18.15 21.52 -25.47
C ARG A 281 18.24 22.93 -24.91
N ASN A 282 17.61 23.20 -23.77
CA ASN A 282 17.72 24.48 -23.08
C ASN A 282 19.18 24.76 -22.68
N ILE A 283 19.86 23.76 -22.12
CA ILE A 283 21.27 23.85 -21.71
C ILE A 283 22.16 24.30 -22.89
N PHE A 284 21.95 23.70 -24.07
CA PHE A 284 22.71 24.01 -25.29
C PHE A 284 22.16 25.20 -26.11
N GLY A 285 21.03 25.79 -25.72
CA GLY A 285 20.46 26.99 -26.37
C GLY A 285 19.63 26.73 -27.63
N PHE A 286 19.10 25.52 -27.83
CA PHE A 286 18.35 25.14 -29.04
C PHE A 286 16.82 25.13 -28.80
N LEU A 287 16.14 26.26 -29.04
CA LEU A 287 14.73 26.50 -28.66
C LEU A 287 13.66 26.17 -29.74
N GLU A 288 14.01 25.47 -30.82
CA GLU A 288 13.15 25.39 -32.03
C GLU A 288 12.05 24.30 -32.00
N ASP A 289 11.95 23.46 -30.96
CA ASP A 289 10.96 22.36 -30.89
C ASP A 289 10.52 22.08 -29.44
N GLU A 290 9.22 21.92 -29.17
CA GLU A 290 8.65 21.75 -27.81
C GLU A 290 8.41 20.28 -27.41
N SER A 291 8.63 19.30 -28.30
CA SER A 291 8.37 17.89 -27.99
C SER A 291 9.40 17.30 -27.01
N ASN A 292 9.03 16.41 -26.09
CA ASN A 292 9.95 15.90 -25.06
C ASN A 292 11.07 14.97 -25.59
N HIS A 293 10.99 14.49 -26.85
CA HIS A 293 11.92 13.52 -27.44
C HIS A 293 12.04 13.70 -28.96
N SER A 294 12.47 14.88 -29.41
CA SER A 294 12.71 15.13 -30.85
C SER A 294 14.05 14.54 -31.29
N TYR A 295 14.07 13.99 -32.50
CA TYR A 295 15.31 13.61 -33.19
C TYR A 295 16.27 14.80 -33.22
N PHE A 296 17.46 14.65 -32.66
CA PHE A 296 18.42 15.74 -32.55
C PHE A 296 19.69 15.42 -33.34
N ASP A 297 20.15 16.37 -34.17
CA ASP A 297 21.40 16.20 -34.90
C ASP A 297 22.58 16.29 -33.92
N TYR A 298 23.20 15.14 -33.63
CA TYR A 298 24.34 15.01 -32.73
C TYR A 298 25.51 15.93 -33.11
N ARG A 299 25.64 16.31 -34.41
CA ARG A 299 26.69 17.22 -34.87
C ARG A 299 26.55 18.62 -34.28
N ARG A 300 25.32 19.07 -34.01
CA ARG A 300 25.06 20.37 -33.37
C ARG A 300 25.53 20.37 -31.92
N VAL A 301 25.33 19.26 -31.21
CA VAL A 301 25.79 19.09 -29.82
C VAL A 301 27.32 19.09 -29.77
N PHE A 302 27.97 18.32 -30.63
CA PHE A 302 29.44 18.26 -30.69
C PHE A 302 30.10 19.58 -31.09
N ALA A 303 29.46 20.36 -31.98
CA ALA A 303 29.97 21.67 -32.38
C ALA A 303 29.96 22.71 -31.23
N CYS A 304 29.12 22.49 -30.21
CA CYS A 304 29.08 23.33 -29.01
C CYS A 304 30.13 22.95 -27.97
N ILE A 305 30.77 21.79 -28.06
CA ILE A 305 31.79 21.38 -27.07
C ILE A 305 33.12 22.05 -27.41
N ASP A 306 33.82 22.55 -26.39
CA ASP A 306 35.16 23.13 -26.56
C ASP A 306 36.11 22.12 -27.25
N PRO A 307 36.90 22.51 -28.26
CA PRO A 307 37.72 21.58 -29.04
C PRO A 307 38.69 20.73 -28.22
N ASP A 308 39.26 21.27 -27.13
CA ASP A 308 40.19 20.55 -26.28
C ASP A 308 39.46 19.50 -25.43
N ASP A 309 38.24 19.82 -24.99
CA ASP A 309 37.40 18.93 -24.18
C ASP A 309 36.72 17.87 -25.05
N PHE A 310 36.43 18.17 -26.32
CA PHE A 310 35.87 17.22 -27.28
C PHE A 310 36.79 16.01 -27.50
N ILE A 311 38.10 16.25 -27.73
CA ILE A 311 39.10 15.19 -27.92
C ILE A 311 39.20 14.28 -26.69
N ARG A 312 39.07 14.87 -25.50
CA ARG A 312 39.09 14.11 -24.24
C ARG A 312 37.80 13.30 -24.06
N LEU A 313 36.65 13.90 -24.30
CA LEU A 313 35.34 13.26 -24.16
C LEU A 313 35.20 12.09 -25.14
N GLU A 314 35.57 12.28 -26.40
CA GLU A 314 35.54 11.24 -27.44
C GLU A 314 36.34 10.01 -27.02
N ARG A 315 37.53 10.21 -26.44
CA ARG A 315 38.36 9.10 -25.94
C ARG A 315 37.70 8.35 -24.79
N LEU A 316 37.11 9.06 -23.83
CA LEU A 316 36.45 8.47 -22.66
C LEU A 316 35.21 7.67 -23.08
N VAL A 317 34.38 8.25 -23.95
CA VAL A 317 33.19 7.58 -24.48
C VAL A 317 33.59 6.33 -25.28
N HIS A 318 34.64 6.41 -26.11
CA HIS A 318 35.12 5.24 -26.86
C HIS A 318 35.62 4.11 -25.94
N GLN A 319 36.33 4.45 -24.86
CA GLN A 319 36.77 3.46 -23.87
C GLN A 319 35.59 2.84 -23.11
N SER A 320 34.59 3.63 -22.74
CA SER A 320 33.35 3.15 -22.14
C SER A 320 32.62 2.17 -23.07
N MET A 321 32.57 2.47 -24.37
CA MET A 321 31.95 1.61 -25.38
C MET A 321 32.67 0.28 -25.58
N GLU A 322 34.02 0.28 -25.59
CA GLU A 322 34.82 -0.94 -25.76
C GLU A 322 34.78 -1.85 -24.53
N ASN A 323 34.74 -1.27 -23.32
CA ASN A 323 34.82 -2.02 -22.07
C ASN A 323 33.45 -2.32 -21.45
N GLY A 324 32.36 -1.75 -21.98
CA GLY A 324 31.01 -1.87 -21.41
C GLY A 324 30.87 -1.17 -20.05
N THR A 325 31.68 -0.16 -19.78
CA THR A 325 31.73 0.54 -18.48
C THR A 325 31.12 1.93 -18.56
N ASN A 326 30.38 2.31 -17.52
CA ASN A 326 29.85 3.66 -17.36
C ASN A 326 30.98 4.71 -17.28
N GLY A 327 30.66 5.96 -17.58
CA GLY A 327 31.64 7.04 -17.58
C GLY A 327 31.07 8.37 -17.12
N GLU A 328 31.97 9.24 -16.70
CA GLU A 328 31.65 10.61 -16.27
C GLU A 328 32.71 11.58 -16.83
N ALA A 329 32.30 12.80 -17.18
CA ALA A 329 33.20 13.86 -17.58
C ALA A 329 32.56 15.24 -17.44
N THR A 330 33.35 16.18 -16.92
CA THR A 330 33.00 17.60 -16.94
C THR A 330 33.61 18.28 -18.17
N VAL A 331 32.80 18.91 -19.02
CA VAL A 331 33.23 19.52 -20.29
C VAL A 331 32.76 20.96 -20.42
N ARG A 332 33.55 21.80 -21.08
CA ARG A 332 33.15 23.17 -21.44
C ARG A 332 32.35 23.14 -22.73
N ILE A 333 31.25 23.88 -22.74
CA ILE A 333 30.45 24.10 -23.93
C ILE A 333 30.25 25.59 -24.19
N HIS A 334 30.18 25.94 -25.47
CA HIS A 334 29.64 27.19 -25.98
C HIS A 334 28.20 26.93 -26.41
N SER A 335 27.26 27.41 -25.60
CA SER A 335 25.83 27.35 -25.93
C SER A 335 25.56 28.13 -27.24
N ALA A 336 24.46 27.84 -27.93
CA ALA A 336 24.13 28.45 -29.21
C ALA A 336 23.96 29.99 -29.15
N ASP A 337 23.70 30.53 -27.96
CA ASP A 337 23.66 31.96 -27.63
C ASP A 337 25.04 32.57 -27.36
N GLY A 338 26.11 31.77 -27.37
CA GLY A 338 27.51 32.18 -27.18
C GLY A 338 27.98 32.17 -25.73
N GLU A 339 27.15 31.77 -24.76
CA GLU A 339 27.57 31.68 -23.36
C GLU A 339 28.47 30.45 -23.13
N LEU A 340 29.59 30.65 -22.41
CA LEU A 340 30.44 29.56 -21.94
C LEU A 340 29.79 28.92 -20.69
N LYS A 341 29.49 27.62 -20.79
CA LYS A 341 28.92 26.81 -19.71
C LYS A 341 29.80 25.59 -19.44
N PHE A 342 29.73 25.08 -18.21
CA PHE A 342 30.37 23.83 -17.79
C PHE A 342 29.30 22.78 -17.58
N LEU A 343 29.43 21.65 -18.28
CA LEU A 343 28.53 20.52 -18.17
C LEU A 343 29.21 19.37 -17.48
N ASP A 344 28.54 18.84 -16.47
CA ASP A 344 28.92 17.57 -15.86
C ASP A 344 28.05 16.46 -16.43
N ALA A 345 28.67 15.56 -17.20
CA ALA A 345 27.98 14.53 -17.96
C ALA A 345 28.29 13.14 -17.40
N HIS A 346 27.26 12.33 -17.22
CA HIS A 346 27.35 10.92 -16.80
C HIS A 346 26.64 10.07 -17.83
N TRP A 347 27.21 8.92 -18.18
CA TRP A 347 26.62 8.00 -19.13
C TRP A 347 26.80 6.54 -18.74
N GLU A 348 25.83 5.74 -19.16
CA GLU A 348 25.81 4.29 -19.03
C GLU A 348 25.80 3.65 -20.41
N VAL A 349 26.39 2.46 -20.50
CA VAL A 349 26.49 1.69 -21.74
C VAL A 349 25.59 0.47 -21.64
N ILE A 350 24.65 0.34 -22.58
CA ILE A 350 23.69 -0.76 -22.65
C ILE A 350 24.10 -1.70 -23.79
N THR A 351 24.32 -2.97 -23.47
CA THR A 351 24.72 -4.02 -24.42
C THR A 351 23.65 -5.12 -24.53
N ASP A 352 23.67 -5.89 -25.63
CA ASP A 352 22.85 -7.09 -25.78
C ASP A 352 23.43 -8.31 -25.05
N GLU A 353 22.71 -9.45 -25.10
CA GLU A 353 23.12 -10.73 -24.49
C GLU A 353 24.43 -11.31 -25.08
N GLU A 354 24.89 -10.78 -26.23
CA GLU A 354 26.13 -11.17 -26.91
C GLU A 354 27.27 -10.16 -26.65
N GLY A 355 27.04 -9.15 -25.80
CA GLY A 355 28.01 -8.11 -25.44
C GLY A 355 28.18 -7.02 -26.50
N ARG A 356 27.29 -6.90 -27.48
CA ARG A 356 27.34 -5.85 -28.49
C ARG A 356 26.63 -4.60 -28.00
N LEU A 357 27.21 -3.45 -28.29
CA LEU A 357 26.71 -2.14 -27.89
C LEU A 357 25.36 -1.83 -28.57
N LEU A 358 24.28 -1.72 -27.79
CA LEU A 358 22.96 -1.34 -28.27
C LEU A 358 22.77 0.18 -28.22
N GLN A 359 23.13 0.77 -27.08
CA GLN A 359 22.74 2.13 -26.73
C GLN A 359 23.67 2.72 -25.68
N ILE A 360 23.82 4.03 -25.71
CA ILE A 360 24.44 4.82 -24.63
C ILE A 360 23.44 5.88 -24.18
N SER A 361 23.11 5.90 -22.89
CA SER A 361 22.20 6.87 -22.29
C SER A 361 22.94 7.63 -21.20
N GLY A 362 22.52 8.87 -20.96
CA GLY A 362 23.19 9.68 -19.96
C GLY A 362 22.41 10.91 -19.54
N ILE A 363 22.93 11.55 -18.51
CA ILE A 363 22.47 12.84 -18.01
C ILE A 363 23.60 13.85 -18.11
N ALA A 364 23.25 15.12 -18.29
CA ALA A 364 24.17 16.24 -18.24
C ALA A 364 23.57 17.36 -17.39
N GLN A 365 24.36 17.88 -16.45
CA GLN A 365 23.96 18.96 -15.56
C GLN A 365 24.81 20.20 -15.82
N ASP A 366 24.18 21.38 -15.85
CA ASP A 366 24.91 22.65 -15.88
C ASP A 366 25.50 22.96 -14.49
N VAL A 367 26.83 22.90 -14.37
CA VAL A 367 27.60 23.16 -13.15
C VAL A 367 28.38 24.48 -13.22
N THR A 368 28.03 25.37 -14.15
CA THR A 368 28.73 26.66 -14.37
C THR A 368 28.79 27.52 -13.11
N GLU A 369 27.70 27.59 -12.36
CA GLU A 369 27.63 28.39 -11.12
C GLU A 369 28.57 27.82 -10.04
N ARG A 370 28.64 26.49 -9.93
CA ARG A 370 29.55 25.79 -9.02
C ARG A 370 31.02 26.07 -9.37
N GLN A 371 31.40 25.97 -10.64
CA GLN A 371 32.75 26.26 -11.11
C GLN A 371 33.15 27.73 -10.91
N ARG A 372 32.22 28.68 -11.14
CA ARG A 372 32.46 30.11 -10.87
C ARG A 372 32.73 30.38 -9.39
N MET A 373 32.04 29.69 -8.47
CA MET A 373 32.28 29.82 -7.03
C MET A 373 33.67 29.27 -6.60
N GLU A 374 34.11 28.16 -7.19
CA GLU A 374 35.44 27.57 -6.91
C GLU A 374 36.59 28.49 -7.37
N GLU A 375 36.48 29.13 -8.54
CA GLU A 375 37.49 30.09 -9.01
C GLU A 375 37.50 31.39 -8.19
N GLN A 376 36.32 31.90 -7.81
CA GLN A 376 36.22 33.06 -6.90
C GLN A 376 36.89 32.79 -5.54
N LEU A 377 36.80 31.56 -5.03
CA LEU A 377 37.48 31.17 -3.80
C LEU A 377 39.01 31.26 -3.96
N ARG A 378 39.55 30.82 -5.10
CA ARG A 378 40.98 30.86 -5.42
C ARG A 378 41.52 32.29 -5.52
N GLU A 379 40.79 33.20 -6.17
CA GLU A 379 41.17 34.63 -6.22
C GLU A 379 41.10 35.30 -4.84
N SER A 380 40.10 34.93 -4.02
CA SER A 380 39.96 35.42 -2.64
C SER A 380 41.19 35.09 -1.78
N GLU A 381 41.75 33.87 -1.91
CA GLU A 381 42.95 33.44 -1.17
C GLU A 381 44.20 34.29 -1.51
N GLN A 382 44.41 34.63 -2.79
CA GLN A 382 45.54 35.46 -3.20
C GLN A 382 45.41 36.91 -2.69
N ASN A 383 44.20 37.46 -2.75
CA ASN A 383 43.91 38.81 -2.24
C ASN A 383 44.12 38.91 -0.71
N TYR A 384 43.75 37.88 0.05
CA TYR A 384 43.96 37.84 1.50
C TYR A 384 45.45 38.01 1.90
N ARG A 385 46.37 37.36 1.17
CA ARG A 385 47.83 37.44 1.46
C ARG A 385 48.39 38.87 1.26
N LEU A 386 48.00 39.56 0.18
CA LEU A 386 48.46 40.92 -0.12
C LEU A 386 47.97 41.97 0.88
N ILE A 387 46.73 41.84 1.36
CA ILE A 387 46.12 42.73 2.37
C ILE A 387 46.85 42.61 3.71
N SER A 388 47.22 41.38 4.10
CA SER A 388 47.88 41.13 5.39
C SER A 388 49.28 41.74 5.48
N GLU A 389 50.06 41.69 4.39
CA GLU A 389 51.45 42.16 4.38
C GLU A 389 51.60 43.69 4.36
N ASN A 390 50.59 44.44 3.90
CA ASN A 390 50.63 45.90 3.75
C ASN A 390 49.76 46.68 4.77
N SER A 391 49.18 46.00 5.77
CA SER A 391 48.33 46.62 6.79
C SER A 391 49.11 47.49 7.79
N MET A 392 48.54 48.65 8.14
CA MET A 392 49.03 49.52 9.23
C MET A 392 48.61 49.02 10.63
N ASP A 393 47.56 48.20 10.70
CA ASP A 393 47.13 47.50 11.91
C ASP A 393 47.88 46.17 12.03
N PHE A 394 48.16 45.74 13.25
CA PHE A 394 48.79 44.45 13.50
C PHE A 394 47.79 43.30 13.31
N ILE A 395 48.03 42.46 12.30
CA ILE A 395 47.21 41.30 11.98
C ILE A 395 47.96 40.06 12.43
N SER A 396 47.32 39.22 13.22
CA SER A 396 47.88 37.94 13.66
C SER A 396 46.89 36.80 13.53
N ARG A 397 47.39 35.58 13.30
CA ARG A 397 46.64 34.34 13.52
C ARG A 397 47.18 33.67 14.76
N ASN A 398 46.30 33.18 15.59
CA ASN A 398 46.64 32.54 16.85
C ASN A 398 45.94 31.18 16.93
N ALA A 399 46.56 30.22 17.61
CA ALA A 399 45.90 28.99 17.99
C ALA A 399 44.85 29.31 19.06
N ALA A 400 43.69 28.66 18.98
CA ALA A 400 42.68 28.68 20.04
C ALA A 400 43.06 27.79 21.23
N ASP A 401 44.35 27.69 21.51
CA ASP A 401 44.80 27.17 22.78
C ASP A 401 44.58 28.23 23.85
N GLY A 402 44.46 27.83 25.12
CA GLY A 402 44.30 28.77 26.23
C GLY A 402 45.48 29.75 26.39
N SER A 403 46.52 29.65 25.56
CA SER A 403 47.74 30.46 25.58
C SER A 403 47.88 31.47 24.44
N PHE A 404 47.02 31.42 23.44
CA PHE A 404 47.03 32.35 22.30
C PHE A 404 48.31 32.28 21.51
N THR A 405 48.75 31.06 21.21
CA THR A 405 50.01 30.85 20.52
C THR A 405 49.97 31.49 19.14
N TYR A 406 50.88 32.42 18.83
CA TYR A 406 50.92 33.06 17.52
C TYR A 406 51.28 32.04 16.44
N LEU A 407 50.37 31.80 15.51
CA LEU A 407 50.56 30.99 14.29
C LEU A 407 50.94 31.86 13.09
N TYR A 408 50.70 33.17 13.17
CA TYR A 408 51.11 34.17 12.19
C TYR A 408 51.12 35.55 12.85
N ALA A 409 52.09 36.38 12.49
CA ALA A 409 52.18 37.77 12.91
C ALA A 409 52.58 38.61 11.70
N SER A 410 51.83 39.65 11.37
CA SER A 410 52.15 40.52 10.24
C SER A 410 53.42 41.35 10.54
N PRO A 411 54.21 41.74 9.53
CA PRO A 411 55.52 42.39 9.71
C PRO A 411 55.49 43.69 10.54
N ILE A 412 54.32 44.34 10.63
CA ILE A 412 54.14 45.60 11.37
C ILE A 412 54.41 45.46 12.88
N CYS A 413 54.40 44.25 13.46
CA CYS A 413 54.75 44.03 14.87
C CYS A 413 56.15 44.55 15.24
N GLN A 414 57.09 44.53 14.29
CA GLN A 414 58.45 45.02 14.53
C GLN A 414 58.47 46.53 14.75
N THR A 415 57.64 47.26 14.00
CA THR A 415 57.52 48.72 14.14
C THR A 415 56.59 49.11 15.29
N MET A 416 55.49 48.38 15.49
CA MET A 416 54.44 48.72 16.47
C MET A 416 54.82 48.31 17.91
N PHE A 417 55.49 47.17 18.10
CA PHE A 417 55.79 46.62 19.43
C PHE A 417 57.28 46.32 19.67
N GLY A 418 58.11 46.35 18.62
CA GLY A 418 59.55 46.10 18.70
C GLY A 418 59.99 44.64 18.55
N TYR A 419 59.06 43.70 18.32
CA TYR A 419 59.34 42.27 18.12
C TYR A 419 59.36 41.89 16.64
N ALA A 420 60.32 41.07 16.20
CA ALA A 420 60.27 40.51 14.86
C ALA A 420 59.17 39.42 14.76
N PRO A 421 58.50 39.22 13.60
CA PRO A 421 57.45 38.20 13.45
C PRO A 421 57.89 36.79 13.89
N GLU A 422 59.15 36.44 13.61
CA GLU A 422 59.74 35.15 13.96
C GLU A 422 59.96 34.99 15.47
N GLU A 423 60.12 36.10 16.20
CA GLU A 423 60.21 36.11 17.67
C GLU A 423 58.85 35.92 18.34
N MET A 424 57.76 36.21 17.62
CA MET A 424 56.39 36.01 18.11
C MET A 424 55.82 34.66 17.70
N TYR A 425 56.24 34.09 16.57
CA TYR A 425 55.73 32.78 16.11
C TYR A 425 55.99 31.67 17.15
N GLY A 426 54.93 30.94 17.50
CA GLY A 426 55.00 29.84 18.46
C GLY A 426 55.09 30.28 19.93
N THR A 427 55.10 31.59 20.22
CA THR A 427 55.07 32.11 21.59
C THR A 427 53.64 32.40 22.04
N ARG A 428 53.44 32.47 23.36
CA ARG A 428 52.11 32.64 23.97
C ARG A 428 51.69 34.11 23.91
N GLY A 429 50.63 34.42 23.17
CA GLY A 429 50.12 35.79 23.01
C GLY A 429 49.76 36.48 24.33
N ILE A 430 49.34 35.71 25.34
CA ILE A 430 49.02 36.24 26.67
C ILE A 430 50.23 36.90 27.37
N ASP A 431 51.46 36.51 27.04
CA ASP A 431 52.66 37.02 27.69
C ASP A 431 53.00 38.45 27.25
N TYR A 432 52.50 38.87 26.09
CA TYR A 432 52.66 40.23 25.58
C TYR A 432 51.59 41.21 26.12
N ILE A 433 50.62 40.73 26.90
CA ILE A 433 49.59 41.58 27.50
C ILE A 433 49.93 41.91 28.95
N HIS A 434 49.67 43.15 29.34
CA HIS A 434 49.88 43.62 30.71
C HIS A 434 49.18 42.68 31.71
N PRO A 435 49.83 42.26 32.82
CA PRO A 435 49.31 41.23 33.72
C PRO A 435 47.87 41.47 34.21
N GLU A 436 47.51 42.73 34.46
CA GLU A 436 46.16 43.13 34.88
C GLU A 436 45.08 42.90 33.79
N ASP A 437 45.47 42.91 32.52
CA ASP A 437 44.55 42.78 31.37
C ASP A 437 44.49 41.34 30.83
N ARG A 438 45.38 40.44 31.29
CA ARG A 438 45.43 39.03 30.84
C ARG A 438 44.16 38.25 31.13
N ILE A 439 43.52 38.52 32.28
CA ILE A 439 42.25 37.88 32.66
C ILE A 439 41.11 38.38 31.77
N LYS A 440 41.12 39.69 31.45
CA LYS A 440 40.17 40.31 30.52
C LYS A 440 40.30 39.71 29.13
N LEU A 441 41.54 39.53 28.65
CA LEU A 441 41.82 38.81 27.41
C LEU A 441 41.33 37.36 27.50
N THR A 442 41.76 36.55 28.48
CA THR A 442 41.38 35.12 28.60
C THR A 442 39.85 34.91 28.65
N SER A 443 39.12 35.82 29.29
CA SER A 443 37.66 35.81 29.35
C SER A 443 37.03 36.22 28.02
N TYR A 444 37.56 37.27 27.39
CA TYR A 444 37.13 37.69 26.05
C TYR A 444 37.30 36.55 25.03
N LEU A 445 38.35 35.75 25.20
CA LEU A 445 38.69 34.64 24.33
C LEU A 445 37.81 33.42 24.54
N SER A 446 37.55 33.05 25.80
CA SER A 446 36.58 31.99 26.13
C SER A 446 35.19 32.36 25.59
N ASN A 447 34.79 33.62 25.74
CA ASN A 447 33.53 34.12 25.20
C ASN A 447 33.49 34.13 23.66
N CYS A 448 34.59 34.47 22.99
CA CYS A 448 34.64 34.37 21.54
C CYS A 448 34.77 32.90 21.05
N MET A 449 35.38 31.95 21.79
CA MET A 449 35.36 30.49 21.47
C MET A 449 33.93 29.93 21.55
N GLU A 450 33.14 30.50 22.45
CA GLU A 450 31.70 30.25 22.60
C GLU A 450 30.85 31.01 21.56
N GLY A 451 31.49 31.63 20.56
CA GLY A 451 30.83 32.25 19.40
C GLY A 451 30.27 33.66 19.64
N LYS A 452 30.55 34.29 20.78
CA LYS A 452 29.99 35.61 21.09
C LYS A 452 30.66 36.69 20.23
N LYS A 453 29.85 37.51 19.56
CA LYS A 453 30.30 38.69 18.80
C LYS A 453 30.65 39.78 19.82
N LEU A 454 31.94 40.04 20.00
CA LEU A 454 32.43 40.94 21.04
C LEU A 454 32.97 42.24 20.43
N GLU A 455 32.74 43.36 21.13
CA GLU A 455 33.31 44.66 20.79
C GLU A 455 34.84 44.62 20.88
N PRO A 456 35.58 45.36 20.03
CA PRO A 456 37.04 45.34 20.04
C PRO A 456 37.61 45.49 21.46
N VAL A 457 38.45 44.53 21.89
CA VAL A 457 38.94 44.50 23.26
C VAL A 457 40.09 45.47 23.43
N ILE A 458 39.93 46.38 24.37
CA ILE A 458 40.97 47.35 24.71
C ILE A 458 41.87 46.77 25.80
N LEU A 459 43.15 46.62 25.48
CA LEU A 459 44.17 45.98 26.31
C LEU A 459 45.47 46.78 26.27
N ARG A 460 46.29 46.67 27.32
CA ARG A 460 47.66 47.18 27.32
C ARG A 460 48.60 46.12 26.75
N PHE A 461 49.21 46.43 25.61
CA PHE A 461 50.24 45.60 24.99
C PHE A 461 51.63 46.01 25.49
N ILE A 462 52.45 45.03 25.88
CA ILE A 462 53.81 45.20 26.40
C ILE A 462 54.80 45.18 25.22
N CYS A 463 55.47 46.29 24.99
CA CYS A 463 56.52 46.41 23.97
C CYS A 463 57.82 45.76 24.43
N LYS A 464 58.72 45.45 23.48
CA LYS A 464 60.02 44.78 23.77
C LYS A 464 60.92 45.57 24.72
N ASP A 465 60.76 46.88 24.78
CA ASP A 465 61.49 47.78 25.69
C ASP A 465 60.88 47.86 27.11
N GLY A 466 59.76 47.16 27.35
CA GLY A 466 59.05 47.13 28.63
C GLY A 466 57.98 48.22 28.81
N THR A 467 57.78 49.09 27.81
CA THR A 467 56.67 50.07 27.83
C THR A 467 55.33 49.41 27.52
N CYS A 468 54.21 50.09 27.83
CA CYS A 468 52.86 49.59 27.55
C CYS A 468 52.07 50.59 26.71
N ILE A 469 51.43 50.12 25.65
CA ILE A 469 50.55 50.93 24.79
C ILE A 469 49.11 50.40 24.81
N TRP A 470 48.12 51.29 24.68
CA TRP A 470 46.71 50.92 24.67
C TRP A 470 46.27 50.52 23.28
N THR A 471 45.98 49.24 23.11
CA THR A 471 45.56 48.69 21.84
C THR A 471 44.11 48.24 21.87
N GLU A 472 43.39 48.54 20.80
CA GLU A 472 42.09 47.98 20.47
C GLU A 472 42.31 46.75 19.59
N THR A 473 42.00 45.57 20.11
CA THR A 473 42.15 44.30 19.42
C THR A 473 40.79 43.72 19.09
N THR A 474 40.45 43.64 17.81
CA THR A 474 39.31 42.83 17.36
C THR A 474 39.83 41.46 17.02
N LEU A 475 39.30 40.42 17.66
CA LEU A 475 39.60 39.03 17.31
C LEU A 475 38.34 38.30 16.87
N ARG A 476 38.50 37.47 15.84
CA ARG A 476 37.45 36.60 15.32
C ARG A 476 37.98 35.18 15.29
N TYR A 477 37.18 34.25 15.79
CA TYR A 477 37.43 32.84 15.57
C TYR A 477 37.15 32.52 14.11
N ILE A 478 38.10 31.88 13.47
CA ILE A 478 37.90 31.26 12.17
C ILE A 478 37.95 29.76 12.42
N TYR A 479 36.83 29.13 12.16
CA TYR A 479 36.74 27.68 12.17
C TYR A 479 37.20 27.18 10.80
N SER A 480 38.22 26.32 10.78
CA SER A 480 38.69 25.65 9.56
C SER A 480 38.23 24.19 9.61
N GLU A 481 37.25 23.86 8.77
CA GLU A 481 36.65 22.52 8.73
C GLU A 481 37.63 21.41 8.33
N THR A 482 38.69 21.72 7.58
CA THR A 482 39.61 20.71 7.05
C THR A 482 40.68 20.24 8.04
N CYS A 483 40.92 20.96 9.14
CA CYS A 483 42.01 20.65 10.09
C CYS A 483 41.57 20.45 11.54
N GLY A 484 40.28 20.63 11.88
CA GLY A 484 39.73 20.39 13.22
C GLY A 484 40.25 21.31 14.33
N ASN A 485 41.08 22.31 14.00
CA ASN A 485 41.66 23.24 14.95
C ASN A 485 41.03 24.62 14.82
N GLN A 486 40.59 25.16 15.95
CA GLN A 486 40.10 26.53 16.04
C GLN A 486 41.28 27.50 15.96
N GLU A 487 41.19 28.48 15.07
CA GLU A 487 42.16 29.56 14.94
C GLU A 487 41.50 30.91 15.20
N LEU A 488 42.33 31.89 15.50
CA LEU A 488 41.95 33.24 15.89
C LEU A 488 42.65 34.26 15.01
N VAL A 489 41.89 35.01 14.21
CA VAL A 489 42.42 36.18 13.52
C VAL A 489 42.24 37.39 14.41
N CYS A 490 43.33 38.06 14.78
CA CYS A 490 43.31 39.27 15.61
C CYS A 490 43.84 40.46 14.80
N VAL A 491 43.07 41.53 14.75
CA VAL A 491 43.46 42.84 14.21
C VAL A 491 43.62 43.80 15.39
N THR A 492 44.81 44.35 15.58
CA THR A 492 45.19 45.17 16.73
C THR A 492 45.63 46.55 16.27
N ARG A 493 45.01 47.60 16.84
CA ARG A 493 45.25 49.01 16.53
C ARG A 493 45.60 49.79 17.79
N ASP A 494 46.50 50.77 17.71
CA ASP A 494 46.79 51.70 18.82
C ASP A 494 45.69 52.78 18.94
N ILE A 495 45.11 52.98 20.13
CA ILE A 495 43.93 53.84 20.39
C ILE A 495 44.10 54.85 21.53
N GLY A 496 45.34 55.18 21.93
CA GLY A 496 45.62 55.97 23.15
C GLY A 496 44.83 57.27 23.39
N GLU A 497 44.24 57.93 22.37
CA GLU A 497 43.59 59.25 22.51
C GLU A 497 42.04 59.30 22.39
N ARG A 498 41.32 58.27 21.93
CA ARG A 498 39.90 58.43 21.48
C ARG A 498 38.81 57.90 22.43
N THR A 499 39.13 57.08 23.43
CA THR A 499 38.15 56.09 23.91
C THR A 499 37.36 56.44 25.18
N ARG A 500 37.75 57.45 25.97
CA ARG A 500 37.16 57.62 27.33
C ARG A 500 35.75 58.19 27.45
N HIS A 501 35.22 58.90 26.46
CA HIS A 501 33.99 59.69 26.66
C HIS A 501 32.81 59.30 25.77
N PHE A 502 33.02 58.48 24.75
CA PHE A 502 32.00 58.16 23.75
C PHE A 502 31.35 56.78 23.98
N GLU A 503 32.05 55.87 24.67
CA GLU A 503 31.61 54.47 24.85
C GLU A 503 30.41 54.32 25.79
N GLU A 504 30.31 55.15 26.83
CA GLU A 504 29.33 54.90 27.91
C GLU A 504 27.88 55.17 27.47
N ILE A 505 27.68 56.21 26.65
CA ILE A 505 26.35 56.59 26.17
C ILE A 505 25.94 55.76 24.94
N GLN A 506 26.90 55.39 24.09
CA GLN A 506 26.62 54.62 22.89
C GLN A 506 26.34 53.14 23.20
N LYS A 507 26.96 52.58 24.23
CA LYS A 507 26.78 51.18 24.63
C LYS A 507 25.34 50.88 25.08
N LEU A 508 24.78 51.72 25.95
CA LEU A 508 23.40 51.57 26.41
C LEU A 508 22.39 51.69 25.27
N SER A 509 22.54 52.67 24.38
CA SER A 509 21.63 52.85 23.25
C SER A 509 21.71 51.72 22.21
N ASN A 510 22.92 51.19 21.94
CA ASN A 510 23.12 50.10 21.00
C ASN A 510 22.62 48.75 21.55
N GLU A 511 22.78 48.51 22.85
CA GLU A 511 22.31 47.28 23.49
C GLU A 511 20.78 47.14 23.41
N TYR A 512 20.04 48.22 23.68
CA TYR A 512 18.59 48.24 23.49
C TYR A 512 18.16 48.00 22.03
N ALA A 513 18.84 48.61 21.06
CA ALA A 513 18.53 48.45 19.65
C ALA A 513 18.85 47.04 19.13
N LEU A 514 19.96 46.43 19.58
CA LEU A 514 20.35 45.07 19.19
C LEU A 514 19.37 44.02 19.72
N ILE A 515 18.88 44.16 20.94
CA ILE A 515 17.89 43.24 21.52
C ILE A 515 16.59 43.27 20.71
N LEU A 516 16.03 44.47 20.44
CA LEU A 516 14.78 44.57 19.69
C LEU A 516 14.93 44.15 18.22
N ASN A 517 16.08 44.41 17.59
CA ASN A 517 16.31 44.10 16.17
C ASN A 517 16.72 42.65 15.89
N SER A 518 17.17 41.89 16.90
CA SER A 518 17.60 40.50 16.73
C SER A 518 16.52 39.47 17.02
N VAL A 519 15.43 39.88 17.67
CA VAL A 519 14.29 39.00 17.95
C VAL A 519 13.45 38.81 16.68
N SER A 520 13.22 37.56 16.32
CA SER A 520 12.41 37.17 15.16
C SER A 520 10.91 37.32 15.41
N GLU A 521 10.47 37.48 16.66
CA GLU A 521 9.09 37.77 17.01
C GLU A 521 8.78 39.25 16.77
N GLY A 522 7.57 39.52 16.28
CA GLY A 522 7.06 40.87 16.19
C GLY A 522 6.79 41.43 17.59
N ILE A 523 7.43 42.54 17.93
CA ILE A 523 7.25 43.22 19.21
C ILE A 523 6.79 44.66 18.94
N PHE A 524 5.69 45.07 19.55
CA PHE A 524 5.30 46.47 19.60
C PHE A 524 4.75 46.86 20.97
N GLY A 525 5.09 48.07 21.41
CA GLY A 525 4.55 48.67 22.63
C GLY A 525 3.48 49.70 22.29
N MET A 526 2.45 49.79 23.12
CA MET A 526 1.37 50.78 23.02
C MET A 526 1.15 51.52 24.34
N ASN A 527 0.71 52.78 24.27
CA ASN A 527 0.36 53.58 25.43
C ASN A 527 -1.07 53.26 25.93
N LEU A 528 -1.49 53.91 27.03
CA LEU A 528 -2.83 53.71 27.62
C LEU A 528 -4.00 54.12 26.71
N GLU A 529 -3.76 54.92 25.66
CA GLU A 529 -4.77 55.25 24.65
C GLU A 529 -4.76 54.27 23.47
N GLY A 530 -3.87 53.27 23.46
CA GLY A 530 -3.72 52.28 22.39
C GLY A 530 -2.83 52.72 21.23
N ASN A 531 -2.09 53.83 21.36
CA ASN A 531 -1.15 54.29 20.33
C ASN A 531 0.20 53.58 20.45
N THR A 532 0.75 53.11 19.34
CA THR A 532 2.08 52.46 19.30
C THR A 532 3.19 53.43 19.72
N MET A 533 3.93 53.07 20.77
CA MET A 533 5.10 53.79 21.31
C MET A 533 6.41 53.35 20.65
N PHE A 534 6.54 52.05 20.39
CA PHE A 534 7.69 51.47 19.70
C PHE A 534 7.27 50.20 18.95
N ILE A 535 8.02 49.85 17.91
CA ILE A 535 7.83 48.62 17.13
C ILE A 535 9.19 48.14 16.64
N ASN A 536 9.43 46.82 16.69
CA ASN A 536 10.67 46.24 16.20
C ASN A 536 10.60 45.93 14.69
N PRO A 537 11.75 45.74 14.01
CA PRO A 537 11.77 45.44 12.57
C PRO A 537 10.98 44.19 12.19
N ALA A 538 11.04 43.12 12.99
CA ALA A 538 10.31 41.89 12.71
C ALA A 538 8.79 42.15 12.66
N ALA A 539 8.23 42.95 13.57
CA ALA A 539 6.81 43.32 13.53
C ALA A 539 6.46 44.17 12.31
N ILE A 540 7.33 45.11 11.92
CA ILE A 540 7.14 45.94 10.72
C ILE A 540 7.06 45.05 9.47
N THR A 541 8.01 44.11 9.32
CA THR A 541 8.05 43.18 8.18
C THR A 541 6.84 42.25 8.16
N MET A 542 6.47 41.64 9.30
CA MET A 542 5.32 40.72 9.38
C MET A 542 4.00 41.41 9.06
N LEU A 543 3.82 42.65 9.53
CA LEU A 543 2.63 43.45 9.28
C LEU A 543 2.67 44.19 7.92
N GLY A 544 3.79 44.10 7.17
CA GLY A 544 3.92 44.65 5.83
C GLY A 544 3.96 46.18 5.75
N PHE A 545 4.45 46.85 6.80
CA PHE A 545 4.57 48.32 6.83
C PHE A 545 5.92 48.81 6.30
N ASP A 546 5.96 50.01 5.71
CA ASP A 546 7.20 50.67 5.32
C ASP A 546 7.94 51.24 6.56
N PRO A 547 9.23 50.92 6.78
CA PRO A 547 10.01 51.41 7.92
C PRO A 547 10.11 52.95 8.01
N THR A 548 9.92 53.67 6.90
CA THR A 548 10.09 55.13 6.80
C THR A 548 8.82 55.94 7.07
N GLU A 549 7.64 55.30 7.06
CA GLU A 549 6.37 55.95 7.42
C GLU A 549 6.14 56.01 8.95
N TRP A 550 7.04 55.39 9.72
CA TRP A 550 7.00 55.34 11.17
C TRP A 550 7.47 56.67 11.79
N GLY A 551 6.56 57.64 11.84
CA GLY A 551 6.78 58.91 12.52
C GLY A 551 5.58 59.86 12.58
N ASN A 552 4.54 59.67 11.76
CA ASN A 552 3.45 60.67 11.64
C ASN A 552 2.00 60.14 11.64
N SER A 553 1.77 58.84 11.85
CA SER A 553 0.42 58.26 11.70
C SER A 553 -0.10 57.69 13.01
N LYS A 554 -1.30 58.13 13.42
CA LYS A 554 -2.08 57.51 14.50
C LYS A 554 -2.39 56.06 14.10
N PHE A 555 -1.68 55.09 14.70
CA PHE A 555 -1.95 53.66 14.52
C PHE A 555 -3.39 53.36 15.01
N HIS A 556 -4.34 53.24 14.09
CA HIS A 556 -5.74 52.92 14.41
C HIS A 556 -6.19 51.55 13.85
N ALA A 557 -5.29 50.75 13.27
CA ALA A 557 -5.70 49.59 12.49
C ALA A 557 -4.70 48.41 12.56
N ILE A 558 -4.52 47.83 13.75
CA ILE A 558 -4.32 46.37 13.79
C ILE A 558 -5.70 45.81 14.13
N HIS A 559 -6.46 45.45 13.09
CA HIS A 559 -7.66 44.64 13.30
C HIS A 559 -7.19 43.31 13.92
N GLN A 560 -7.80 42.92 15.04
CA GLN A 560 -7.62 41.60 15.64
C GLN A 560 -9.01 40.98 15.71
N THR A 561 -9.21 39.85 15.06
CA THR A 561 -10.43 39.06 15.20
C THR A 561 -10.03 37.72 15.80
N TRP A 562 -10.56 37.41 16.97
CA TRP A 562 -10.50 36.07 17.54
C TRP A 562 -11.53 35.18 16.84
N LEU A 563 -11.27 33.87 16.72
CA LEU A 563 -12.17 32.91 16.06
C LEU A 563 -13.49 32.65 16.81
N ASP A 564 -13.68 33.24 17.99
CA ASP A 564 -14.96 33.23 18.69
C ASP A 564 -15.69 34.56 18.42
N ASN A 565 -16.72 34.49 17.59
CA ASN A 565 -17.71 35.49 17.09
C ASN A 565 -18.11 36.76 17.92
N GLU A 566 -17.33 37.26 18.89
CA GLU A 566 -17.54 38.54 19.55
C GLU A 566 -16.84 39.68 18.79
N SER A 567 -17.63 40.58 18.22
CA SER A 567 -17.15 41.74 17.46
C SER A 567 -16.68 42.85 18.42
N PHE A 568 -15.42 43.27 18.30
CA PHE A 568 -14.83 44.30 19.17
C PHE A 568 -15.27 45.71 18.75
N THR A 569 -16.08 46.38 19.58
CA THR A 569 -16.29 47.83 19.53
C THR A 569 -15.46 48.49 20.63
N GLY A 570 -14.33 49.08 20.23
CA GLY A 570 -13.58 50.01 21.07
C GLY A 570 -12.47 49.36 21.90
N ILE A 571 -11.23 49.65 21.52
CA ILE A 571 -10.00 49.53 22.33
C ILE A 571 -10.19 50.06 23.78
N GLN A 572 -11.20 50.90 24.04
CA GLN A 572 -11.56 51.42 25.36
C GLN A 572 -11.98 50.39 26.43
N LYS A 573 -12.43 49.16 26.09
CA LYS A 573 -12.99 48.23 27.11
C LYS A 573 -12.06 47.18 27.71
N THR A 574 -10.91 46.86 27.09
CA THR A 574 -9.87 46.03 27.75
C THR A 574 -8.84 46.87 28.49
N LEU A 575 -8.72 48.16 28.16
CA LEU A 575 -7.89 49.11 28.91
C LEU A 575 -8.52 49.55 30.24
N LEU A 576 -9.82 49.32 30.46
CA LEU A 576 -10.52 49.51 31.73
C LEU A 576 -11.56 48.39 31.95
N PRO A 577 -11.30 47.45 32.88
CA PRO A 577 -12.11 47.52 34.10
C PRO A 577 -11.35 47.13 35.38
N SER A 578 -11.50 47.98 36.40
CA SER A 578 -11.31 47.66 37.82
C SER A 578 -9.86 47.44 38.27
N ARG A 579 -9.57 48.05 39.42
CA ARG A 579 -8.31 48.09 40.19
C ARG A 579 -7.68 46.73 40.58
N SER A 580 -8.04 45.61 39.95
CA SER A 580 -7.84 44.28 40.54
C SER A 580 -7.37 43.15 39.63
N ASN A 581 -7.06 43.34 38.34
CA ASN A 581 -6.56 42.22 37.51
C ASN A 581 -5.33 42.57 36.65
N ASN A 582 -4.15 42.19 37.17
CA ASN A 582 -2.84 42.12 36.50
C ASN A 582 -2.77 40.94 35.50
N LEU A 583 -3.71 40.82 34.56
CA LEU A 583 -3.74 39.67 33.65
C LEU A 583 -2.87 39.92 32.41
N THR A 584 -1.73 39.23 32.36
CA THR A 584 -1.00 38.94 31.12
C THR A 584 -1.88 38.02 30.27
N ILE A 585 -2.10 38.36 29.00
CA ILE A 585 -2.74 37.43 28.06
C ILE A 585 -1.64 36.55 27.50
N GLU A 586 -1.61 35.28 27.91
CA GLU A 586 -0.60 34.30 27.49
C GLU A 586 -1.09 33.46 26.30
N ASP A 587 -0.19 33.25 25.34
CA ASP A 587 -0.24 32.27 24.24
C ASP A 587 -1.62 32.02 23.64
N ARG A 588 -2.13 33.01 22.92
CA ARG A 588 -3.36 32.83 22.14
C ARG A 588 -3.12 32.96 20.65
N GLU A 589 -3.89 32.20 19.88
CA GLU A 589 -3.88 32.22 18.42
C GLU A 589 -4.93 33.19 17.88
N GLY A 590 -4.55 34.01 16.90
CA GLY A 590 -5.42 34.98 16.27
C GLY A 590 -5.03 35.23 14.82
N VAL A 591 -5.80 36.07 14.15
CA VAL A 591 -5.50 36.53 12.81
C VAL A 591 -5.05 37.99 12.90
N PHE A 592 -3.89 38.30 12.33
CA PHE A 592 -3.43 39.68 12.12
C PHE A 592 -3.54 40.02 10.64
N TRP A 593 -3.72 41.30 10.34
CA TRP A 593 -3.80 41.82 8.97
C TRP A 593 -2.57 42.65 8.65
N ARG A 594 -2.05 42.46 7.44
CA ARG A 594 -1.00 43.27 6.85
C ARG A 594 -1.56 44.57 6.29
N GLN A 595 -0.70 45.55 6.03
CA GLN A 595 -1.09 46.85 5.46
C GLN A 595 -1.80 46.73 4.10
N ASP A 596 -1.47 45.72 3.30
CA ASP A 596 -2.09 45.44 2.00
C ASP A 596 -3.49 44.80 2.09
N GLY A 597 -3.97 44.51 3.31
CA GLY A 597 -5.26 43.88 3.58
C GLY A 597 -5.23 42.35 3.62
N SER A 598 -4.08 41.71 3.33
CA SER A 598 -3.91 40.27 3.52
C SER A 598 -3.86 39.91 5.01
N SER A 599 -4.20 38.68 5.37
CA SER A 599 -4.18 38.22 6.76
C SER A 599 -3.25 37.03 6.94
N PHE A 600 -2.73 36.86 8.16
CA PHE A 600 -1.89 35.73 8.54
C PHE A 600 -2.19 35.26 9.96
N LEU A 601 -1.91 33.99 10.22
CA LEU A 601 -2.13 33.38 11.52
C LEU A 601 -0.98 33.75 12.46
N VAL A 602 -1.33 34.22 13.65
CA VAL A 602 -0.35 34.59 14.66
C VAL A 602 -0.63 33.90 15.98
N ARG A 603 0.45 33.58 16.70
CA ARG A 603 0.40 33.33 18.13
C ARG A 603 0.94 34.57 18.85
N TYR A 604 0.21 35.09 19.83
CA TYR A 604 0.62 36.32 20.50
C TYR A 604 0.36 36.34 22.01
N ARG A 605 1.13 37.20 22.67
CA ARG A 605 1.11 37.49 24.11
C ARG A 605 1.08 38.99 24.35
N MET A 606 0.36 39.43 25.37
CA MET A 606 0.29 40.84 25.77
C MET A 606 0.63 41.03 27.25
N THR A 607 1.61 41.90 27.52
CA THR A 607 2.14 42.20 28.87
C THR A 607 2.04 43.70 29.18
N PRO A 608 1.52 44.13 30.34
CA PRO A 608 1.46 45.55 30.70
C PRO A 608 2.85 46.18 30.96
N LEU A 609 3.03 47.46 30.59
CA LEU A 609 4.23 48.27 30.86
C LEU A 609 4.02 49.21 32.05
N PHE A 610 5.02 49.34 32.91
CA PHE A 610 5.02 50.20 34.10
C PHE A 610 6.25 51.13 34.11
N ASP A 611 6.06 52.36 34.59
CA ASP A 611 7.14 53.27 35.02
C ASP A 611 6.99 53.47 36.54
N GLY A 612 7.88 52.85 37.33
CA GLY A 612 7.66 52.68 38.77
C GLY A 612 6.41 51.84 39.07
N ASP A 613 5.47 52.39 39.85
CA ASP A 613 4.18 51.75 40.19
C ASP A 613 3.03 52.16 39.23
N GLU A 614 3.30 53.06 38.27
CA GLU A 614 2.29 53.58 37.35
C GLU A 614 2.31 52.81 36.03
N ARG A 615 1.15 52.26 35.64
CA ARG A 615 1.03 51.59 34.34
C ARG A 615 1.03 52.63 33.23
N ILE A 616 1.98 52.53 32.30
CA ILE A 616 2.15 53.46 31.17
C ILE A 616 1.68 52.89 29.83
N GLY A 617 1.45 51.57 29.74
CA GLY A 617 1.07 50.94 28.48
C GLY A 617 0.98 49.41 28.50
N ALA A 618 1.22 48.79 27.35
CA ALA A 618 1.38 47.35 27.16
C ALA A 618 2.33 47.02 26.00
N VAL A 619 3.07 45.90 26.08
CA VAL A 619 3.83 45.29 24.98
C VAL A 619 3.08 44.08 24.47
N VAL A 620 2.95 43.98 23.15
CA VAL A 620 2.46 42.80 22.44
C VAL A 620 3.65 42.15 21.75
N VAL A 621 3.79 40.85 21.95
CA VAL A 621 4.77 39.98 21.29
C VAL A 621 4.00 38.94 20.47
N PHE A 622 4.33 38.78 19.19
CA PHE A 622 3.62 37.88 18.29
C PHE A 622 4.55 37.17 17.30
N ARG A 623 4.15 35.99 16.85
CA ARG A 623 4.86 35.16 15.87
C ARG A 623 3.90 34.67 14.79
N ASP A 624 4.34 34.67 13.53
CA ASP A 624 3.62 34.04 12.42
C ASP A 624 3.69 32.51 12.54
N ILE A 625 2.55 31.83 12.50
CA ILE A 625 2.42 30.36 12.61
C ILE A 625 1.81 29.72 11.36
N THR A 626 1.77 30.46 10.24
CA THR A 626 1.07 30.04 9.01
C THR A 626 1.70 28.76 8.42
N GLU A 627 3.02 28.72 8.21
CA GLU A 627 3.73 27.56 7.62
C GLU A 627 3.70 26.32 8.54
N GLU A 628 3.83 26.52 9.85
CA GLU A 628 3.83 25.43 10.84
C GLU A 628 2.49 24.67 10.81
N LYS A 629 1.37 25.39 10.68
CA LYS A 629 0.04 24.77 10.58
C LYS A 629 -0.21 24.08 9.23
N GLU A 630 0.37 24.57 8.14
CA GLU A 630 0.27 23.90 6.83
C GLU A 630 1.03 22.56 6.82
N ILE A 631 2.22 22.51 7.41
CA ILE A 631 3.01 21.28 7.54
C ILE A 631 2.29 20.25 8.41
N VAL A 632 1.73 20.67 9.55
CA VAL A 632 0.96 19.77 10.43
C VAL A 632 -0.26 19.21 9.71
N ARG A 633 -1.03 20.03 8.99
CA ARG A 633 -2.18 19.56 8.20
C ARG A 633 -1.77 18.61 7.07
N ALA A 634 -0.67 18.89 6.38
CA ALA A 634 -0.15 18.01 5.34
C ALA A 634 0.28 16.65 5.91
N LYS A 635 0.91 16.64 7.09
CA LYS A 635 1.27 15.42 7.81
C LYS A 635 0.04 14.64 8.25
N GLU A 636 -0.93 15.29 8.89
CA GLU A 636 -2.19 14.65 9.31
C GLU A 636 -2.95 14.04 8.13
N SER A 637 -3.01 14.75 7.00
CA SER A 637 -3.63 14.23 5.77
C SER A 637 -2.87 13.04 5.17
N ALA A 638 -1.54 13.02 5.25
CA ALA A 638 -0.73 11.90 4.79
C ALA A 638 -0.93 10.66 5.69
N GLU A 639 -0.94 10.84 7.00
CA GLU A 639 -1.20 9.76 7.97
C GLU A 639 -2.62 9.19 7.84
N GLU A 640 -3.61 10.05 7.60
CA GLU A 640 -5.00 9.63 7.36
C GLU A 640 -5.14 8.84 6.04
N ALA A 641 -4.46 9.28 4.98
CA ALA A 641 -4.42 8.55 3.71
C ALA A 641 -3.77 7.16 3.84
N ASP A 642 -2.69 7.04 4.62
CA ASP A 642 -1.99 5.78 4.82
C ASP A 642 -2.79 4.79 5.71
N ARG A 643 -3.48 5.31 6.72
CA ARG A 643 -4.44 4.52 7.52
C ARG A 643 -5.61 4.03 6.67
N ALA A 644 -6.21 4.91 5.85
CA ALA A 644 -7.30 4.54 4.94
C ALA A 644 -6.87 3.50 3.91
N LYS A 645 -5.66 3.62 3.34
CA LYS A 645 -5.07 2.62 2.44
C LYS A 645 -4.94 1.26 3.12
N SER A 646 -4.51 1.24 4.37
CA SER A 646 -4.30 0.00 5.12
C SER A 646 -5.62 -0.67 5.55
N GLU A 647 -6.61 0.11 5.97
CA GLU A 647 -7.97 -0.37 6.23
C GLU A 647 -8.63 -0.94 4.96
N PHE A 648 -8.47 -0.24 3.83
CA PHE A 648 -8.95 -0.72 2.53
C PHE A 648 -8.34 -2.07 2.16
N LEU A 649 -7.02 -2.24 2.33
CA LEU A 649 -6.36 -3.52 2.06
C LEU A 649 -6.84 -4.64 3.00
N ALA A 650 -7.10 -4.34 4.26
CA ALA A 650 -7.65 -5.30 5.22
C ALA A 650 -9.08 -5.75 4.84
N ILE A 651 -9.93 -4.82 4.40
CA ILE A 651 -11.29 -5.13 3.90
C ILE A 651 -11.20 -5.96 2.61
N MET A 652 -10.41 -5.52 1.64
CA MET A 652 -10.23 -6.24 0.38
C MET A 652 -9.70 -7.67 0.59
N SER A 653 -8.82 -7.87 1.59
CA SER A 653 -8.45 -9.21 2.00
C SER A 653 -9.63 -10.06 2.41
N HIS A 654 -10.49 -9.52 3.27
CA HIS A 654 -11.60 -10.25 3.83
C HIS A 654 -12.60 -10.62 2.72
N GLU A 655 -12.88 -9.65 1.83
CA GLU A 655 -13.74 -9.79 0.66
C GLU A 655 -13.17 -10.76 -0.39
N LEU A 656 -11.85 -10.90 -0.50
CA LEU A 656 -11.21 -11.89 -1.40
C LEU A 656 -11.07 -13.26 -0.74
N ARG A 657 -10.81 -13.32 0.57
CA ARG A 657 -10.64 -14.58 1.31
C ARG A 657 -11.94 -15.37 1.40
N THR A 658 -13.07 -14.70 1.60
CA THR A 658 -14.39 -15.32 1.76
C THR A 658 -14.80 -16.16 0.54
N PRO A 659 -14.85 -15.62 -0.69
CA PRO A 659 -15.19 -16.42 -1.88
C PRO A 659 -14.15 -17.50 -2.16
N MET A 660 -12.87 -17.26 -1.88
CA MET A 660 -11.81 -18.25 -2.09
C MET A 660 -11.94 -19.47 -1.18
N ASN A 661 -12.27 -19.28 0.11
CA ASN A 661 -12.53 -20.40 1.00
C ASN A 661 -13.83 -21.13 0.64
N GLY A 662 -14.82 -20.43 0.09
CA GLY A 662 -16.00 -21.07 -0.49
C GLY A 662 -15.65 -21.99 -1.66
N ILE A 663 -14.80 -21.54 -2.58
CA ILE A 663 -14.32 -22.34 -3.73
C ILE A 663 -13.52 -23.56 -3.26
N ILE A 664 -12.57 -23.38 -2.34
CA ILE A 664 -11.77 -24.49 -1.78
C ILE A 664 -12.68 -25.47 -1.03
N GLY A 665 -13.59 -24.98 -0.19
CA GLY A 665 -14.55 -25.82 0.53
C GLY A 665 -15.43 -26.64 -0.41
N MET A 666 -15.90 -26.04 -1.51
CA MET A 666 -16.70 -26.75 -2.52
C MET A 666 -15.88 -27.78 -3.28
N ALA A 667 -14.64 -27.47 -3.63
CA ALA A 667 -13.72 -28.41 -4.27
C ALA A 667 -13.32 -29.58 -3.34
N ASP A 668 -13.17 -29.34 -2.03
CA ASP A 668 -12.98 -30.38 -1.01
C ASP A 668 -14.22 -31.27 -0.86
N LEU A 669 -15.42 -30.68 -0.87
CA LEU A 669 -16.66 -31.45 -0.83
C LEU A 669 -16.81 -32.34 -2.07
N LEU A 670 -16.53 -31.81 -3.27
CA LEU A 670 -16.50 -32.57 -4.52
C LEU A 670 -15.45 -33.68 -4.49
N SER A 671 -14.24 -33.39 -3.99
CA SER A 671 -13.19 -34.41 -3.81
C SER A 671 -13.63 -35.58 -2.93
N GLY A 672 -14.63 -35.36 -2.08
CA GLY A 672 -15.22 -36.36 -1.21
C GLY A 672 -16.37 -37.16 -1.80
N THR A 673 -16.75 -36.96 -3.07
CA THR A 673 -17.76 -37.75 -3.80
C THR A 673 -17.11 -38.79 -4.72
N GLU A 674 -17.89 -39.70 -5.32
CA GLU A 674 -17.38 -40.55 -6.41
C GLU A 674 -17.08 -39.66 -7.62
N LEU A 675 -15.79 -39.48 -7.91
CA LEU A 675 -15.28 -38.73 -9.05
C LEU A 675 -14.50 -39.68 -9.97
N ASP A 676 -14.56 -39.44 -11.28
CA ASP A 676 -13.62 -40.08 -12.20
C ASP A 676 -12.20 -39.50 -12.05
N GLU A 677 -11.19 -40.12 -12.69
CA GLU A 677 -9.79 -39.68 -12.59
C GLU A 677 -9.59 -38.24 -13.07
N GLU A 678 -10.36 -37.80 -14.06
CA GLU A 678 -10.24 -36.46 -14.65
C GLU A 678 -10.86 -35.40 -13.72
N GLN A 679 -12.02 -35.68 -13.15
CA GLN A 679 -12.72 -34.85 -12.17
C GLN A 679 -11.95 -34.75 -10.85
N SER A 680 -11.33 -35.85 -10.39
CA SER A 680 -10.45 -35.85 -9.22
C SER A 680 -9.22 -34.99 -9.45
N TYR A 681 -8.65 -35.04 -10.66
CA TYR A 681 -7.55 -34.17 -11.06
C TYR A 681 -7.96 -32.68 -11.10
N TYR A 682 -9.15 -32.36 -11.63
CA TYR A 682 -9.66 -30.99 -11.65
C TYR A 682 -9.90 -30.42 -10.25
N THR A 683 -10.50 -31.20 -9.35
CA THR A 683 -10.70 -30.78 -7.96
C THR A 683 -9.38 -30.57 -7.23
N GLN A 684 -8.38 -31.42 -7.45
CA GLN A 684 -7.02 -31.20 -6.94
C GLN A 684 -6.38 -29.91 -7.47
N ILE A 685 -6.54 -29.60 -8.75
CA ILE A 685 -6.03 -28.33 -9.33
C ILE A 685 -6.74 -27.12 -8.71
N ILE A 686 -8.06 -27.17 -8.56
CA ILE A 686 -8.85 -26.08 -7.99
C ILE A 686 -8.40 -25.81 -6.54
N ASN A 687 -8.26 -26.87 -5.73
CA ASN A 687 -7.76 -26.74 -4.36
C ASN A 687 -6.35 -26.17 -4.31
N LYS A 688 -5.41 -26.73 -5.09
CA LYS A 688 -4.02 -26.26 -5.11
C LYS A 688 -3.91 -24.81 -5.58
N SER A 689 -4.73 -24.40 -6.55
CA SER A 689 -4.76 -23.02 -7.05
C SER A 689 -5.40 -22.07 -6.03
N GLY A 690 -6.43 -22.53 -5.32
CA GLY A 690 -7.10 -21.77 -4.27
C GLY A 690 -6.18 -21.50 -3.07
N GLU A 691 -5.51 -22.55 -2.59
CA GLU A 691 -4.51 -22.44 -1.51
C GLU A 691 -3.36 -21.52 -1.90
N ALA A 692 -2.86 -21.62 -3.14
CA ALA A 692 -1.82 -20.74 -3.64
C ALA A 692 -2.26 -19.27 -3.66
N LEU A 693 -3.49 -18.97 -4.12
CA LEU A 693 -3.98 -17.59 -4.14
C LEU A 693 -4.18 -17.02 -2.73
N LEU A 694 -4.70 -17.82 -1.80
CA LEU A 694 -4.82 -17.41 -0.39
C LEU A 694 -3.46 -17.13 0.25
N HIS A 695 -2.45 -17.94 -0.08
CA HIS A 695 -1.07 -17.70 0.37
C HIS A 695 -0.56 -16.35 -0.14
N ILE A 696 -0.70 -16.06 -1.44
CA ILE A 696 -0.29 -14.79 -2.05
C ILE A 696 -1.01 -13.61 -1.39
N LEU A 697 -2.32 -13.74 -1.18
CA LEU A 697 -3.14 -12.72 -0.53
C LEU A 697 -2.61 -12.42 0.88
N ASN A 698 -2.37 -13.47 1.67
CA ASN A 698 -1.85 -13.32 3.03
C ASN A 698 -0.45 -12.68 3.04
N GLU A 699 0.44 -13.04 2.11
CA GLU A 699 1.77 -12.39 2.00
C GLU A 699 1.67 -10.89 1.72
N VAL A 700 0.79 -10.48 0.79
CA VAL A 700 0.61 -9.06 0.45
C VAL A 700 0.08 -8.27 1.66
N LEU A 701 -0.78 -8.87 2.46
CA LEU A 701 -1.36 -8.22 3.64
C LEU A 701 -0.40 -8.15 4.81
N ASP A 702 0.32 -9.23 5.07
CA ASP A 702 1.37 -9.24 6.08
C ASP A 702 2.40 -8.15 5.74
N PHE A 703 2.80 -8.06 4.46
CA PHE A 703 3.68 -6.99 3.99
C PHE A 703 3.09 -5.60 4.24
N SER A 704 1.83 -5.37 3.87
CA SER A 704 1.16 -4.07 4.03
C SER A 704 0.99 -3.67 5.50
N LYS A 705 0.67 -4.62 6.39
CA LYS A 705 0.54 -4.38 7.83
C LYS A 705 1.89 -4.03 8.47
N ILE A 706 2.97 -4.66 8.02
CA ILE A 706 4.31 -4.35 8.50
C ILE A 706 4.74 -2.95 8.03
N GLU A 707 4.53 -2.62 6.75
CA GLU A 707 4.87 -1.30 6.20
C GLU A 707 4.15 -0.16 6.93
N ALA A 708 2.87 -0.36 7.27
CA ALA A 708 2.06 0.59 8.03
C ALA A 708 2.35 0.62 9.54
N GLY A 709 3.29 -0.19 10.04
CA GLY A 709 3.61 -0.28 11.47
C GLY A 709 2.48 -0.83 12.36
N MET A 710 1.49 -1.52 11.78
CA MET A 710 0.32 -2.04 12.49
C MET A 710 0.48 -3.49 12.97
N MET A 711 1.64 -4.10 12.75
CA MET A 711 1.92 -5.47 13.15
C MET A 711 2.44 -5.51 14.60
N THR A 712 1.70 -6.18 15.48
CA THR A 712 2.05 -6.38 16.89
C THR A 712 2.63 -7.78 17.11
N LEU A 713 3.66 -7.89 17.96
CA LEU A 713 4.26 -9.17 18.34
C LEU A 713 3.50 -9.80 19.52
N GLU A 714 3.27 -11.12 19.45
CA GLU A 714 2.67 -11.91 20.53
C GLU A 714 3.77 -12.70 21.25
N LEU A 715 4.35 -12.12 22.31
CA LEU A 715 5.42 -12.75 23.08
C LEU A 715 4.88 -13.84 24.01
N GLN A 716 5.27 -15.09 23.78
CA GLN A 716 4.87 -16.26 24.57
C GLN A 716 6.07 -17.17 24.88
N MET A 717 5.88 -18.14 25.78
CA MET A 717 6.88 -19.19 26.02
C MET A 717 6.91 -20.15 24.85
N VAL A 718 8.05 -20.27 24.18
CA VAL A 718 8.23 -21.09 22.97
C VAL A 718 9.35 -22.08 23.19
N ASP A 719 9.08 -23.37 22.96
CA ASP A 719 10.11 -24.41 22.89
C ASP A 719 10.75 -24.42 21.49
N LEU A 720 12.05 -24.13 21.43
CA LEU A 720 12.80 -24.08 20.17
C LEU A 720 12.88 -25.45 19.48
N HIS A 721 12.91 -26.55 20.25
CA HIS A 721 12.95 -27.89 19.68
C HIS A 721 11.65 -28.19 18.94
N GLU A 722 10.50 -27.83 19.54
CA GLU A 722 9.19 -28.03 18.95
C GLU A 722 9.03 -27.22 17.66
N VAL A 723 9.47 -25.95 17.64
CA VAL A 723 9.41 -25.11 16.44
C VAL A 723 10.23 -25.71 15.29
N ILE A 724 11.48 -26.11 15.56
CA ILE A 724 12.37 -26.67 14.54
C ILE A 724 11.86 -28.03 14.06
N GLN A 725 11.39 -28.89 14.97
CA GLN A 725 10.82 -30.18 14.62
C GLN A 725 9.59 -30.03 13.73
N ASN A 726 8.67 -29.12 14.07
CA ASN A 726 7.47 -28.84 13.27
C ASN A 726 7.82 -28.37 11.85
N VAL A 727 8.87 -27.54 11.71
CA VAL A 727 9.35 -27.10 10.38
C VAL A 727 9.94 -28.28 9.61
N CYS A 728 10.76 -29.12 10.25
CA CYS A 728 11.31 -30.31 9.59
C CYS A 728 10.24 -31.28 9.12
N GLU A 729 9.23 -31.57 9.96
CA GLU A 729 8.12 -32.46 9.64
C GLU A 729 7.30 -31.96 8.45
N LEU A 730 7.10 -30.65 8.34
CA LEU A 730 6.37 -30.03 7.22
C LEU A 730 7.04 -30.26 5.85
N PHE A 731 8.38 -30.23 5.80
CA PHE A 731 9.14 -30.35 4.54
C PHE A 731 9.69 -31.76 4.26
N TYR A 732 9.69 -32.65 5.26
CA TYR A 732 10.21 -34.01 5.13
C TYR A 732 9.65 -34.79 3.92
N PRO A 733 8.33 -34.76 3.61
CA PRO A 733 7.80 -35.46 2.43
C PRO A 733 8.42 -34.99 1.12
N LYS A 734 8.55 -33.66 0.92
CA LYS A 734 9.12 -33.06 -0.30
C LYS A 734 10.62 -33.31 -0.42
N VAL A 735 11.34 -33.22 0.70
CA VAL A 735 12.78 -33.54 0.78
C VAL A 735 13.01 -35.00 0.39
N LYS A 736 12.21 -35.92 0.95
CA LYS A 736 12.29 -37.35 0.66
C LYS A 736 11.94 -37.68 -0.79
N GLU A 737 10.92 -37.02 -1.36
CA GLU A 737 10.54 -37.17 -2.77
C GLU A 737 11.69 -36.77 -3.71
N LYS A 738 12.41 -35.68 -3.38
CA LYS A 738 13.61 -35.25 -4.12
C LYS A 738 14.88 -36.05 -3.80
N GLY A 739 14.85 -36.94 -2.80
CA GLY A 739 16.04 -37.68 -2.35
C GLY A 739 17.11 -36.81 -1.68
N LEU A 740 16.71 -35.68 -1.08
CA LEU A 740 17.59 -34.78 -0.32
C LEU A 740 17.74 -35.26 1.13
N LEU A 741 18.81 -34.84 1.81
CA LEU A 741 18.98 -35.01 3.26
C LEU A 741 18.53 -33.72 3.98
N LEU A 742 17.72 -33.83 5.03
CA LEU A 742 17.39 -32.70 5.92
C LEU A 742 17.90 -32.99 7.33
N THR A 743 18.72 -32.10 7.86
CA THR A 743 19.30 -32.20 9.22
C THR A 743 18.99 -30.96 10.04
N SER A 744 18.91 -31.12 11.36
CA SER A 744 18.77 -30.01 12.30
C SER A 744 19.72 -30.17 13.50
N GLU A 745 20.32 -29.07 13.93
CA GLU A 745 21.25 -29.01 15.06
C GLU A 745 20.93 -27.79 15.93
N LEU A 746 20.77 -28.00 17.24
CA LEU A 746 20.58 -26.95 18.22
C LEU A 746 21.76 -26.94 19.19
N SER A 747 22.36 -25.76 19.41
CA SER A 747 23.48 -25.60 20.32
C SER A 747 23.06 -25.93 21.77
N PRO A 748 23.87 -26.71 22.52
CA PRO A 748 23.57 -27.05 23.92
C PRO A 748 23.66 -25.85 24.87
N GLU A 749 24.16 -24.71 24.41
CA GLU A 749 24.23 -23.45 25.18
C GLU A 749 22.90 -22.67 25.18
N LEU A 750 21.93 -23.08 24.36
CA LEU A 750 20.62 -22.43 24.28
C LEU A 750 19.64 -22.99 25.33
N PRO A 751 18.82 -22.13 25.96
CA PRO A 751 17.68 -22.59 26.75
C PRO A 751 16.66 -23.27 25.84
N ALA A 752 16.04 -24.35 26.33
CA ALA A 752 14.99 -25.04 25.57
C ALA A 752 13.76 -24.15 25.33
N VAL A 753 13.42 -23.28 26.30
CA VAL A 753 12.26 -22.39 26.26
C VAL A 753 12.71 -20.93 26.32
N ILE A 754 12.20 -20.13 25.38
CA ILE A 754 12.47 -18.69 25.25
C ILE A 754 11.16 -17.89 25.19
N MET A 755 11.19 -16.60 25.55
CA MET A 755 10.07 -15.68 25.34
C MET A 755 10.21 -15.02 23.96
N THR A 756 9.34 -15.39 23.02
CA THR A 756 9.32 -14.81 21.66
C THR A 756 7.97 -15.04 20.99
N ASP A 757 7.78 -14.54 19.76
CA ASP A 757 6.63 -14.86 18.93
C ASP A 757 6.94 -16.09 18.06
N GLY A 758 6.49 -17.26 18.53
CA GLY A 758 6.72 -18.55 17.86
C GLY A 758 6.08 -18.65 16.48
N ALA A 759 4.99 -17.92 16.21
CA ALA A 759 4.34 -17.93 14.91
C ALA A 759 5.18 -17.19 13.86
N ARG A 760 5.74 -16.03 14.21
CA ARG A 760 6.64 -15.26 13.31
C ARG A 760 7.97 -15.93 13.11
N LEU A 761 8.54 -16.52 14.17
CA LEU A 761 9.75 -17.31 14.05
C LEU A 761 9.57 -18.47 13.08
N ARG A 762 8.47 -19.23 13.23
CA ARG A 762 8.12 -20.32 12.31
C ARG A 762 7.90 -19.81 10.88
N GLN A 763 7.28 -18.64 10.69
CA GLN A 763 7.06 -18.05 9.37
C GLN A 763 8.37 -17.75 8.63
N ILE A 764 9.38 -17.19 9.32
CA ILE A 764 10.71 -16.97 8.74
C ILE A 764 11.34 -18.31 8.34
N LEU A 765 11.34 -19.30 9.25
CA LEU A 765 11.95 -20.61 9.00
C LEU A 765 11.28 -21.37 7.85
N VAL A 766 9.94 -21.39 7.78
CA VAL A 766 9.20 -22.04 6.70
C VAL A 766 9.55 -21.44 5.34
N ASN A 767 9.72 -20.12 5.27
CA ASN A 767 10.10 -19.45 4.03
C ASN A 767 11.53 -19.80 3.60
N LEU A 768 12.50 -19.73 4.53
CA LEU A 768 13.90 -20.04 4.22
C LEU A 768 14.10 -21.52 3.86
N VAL A 769 13.52 -22.45 4.62
CA VAL A 769 13.59 -23.90 4.33
C VAL A 769 12.83 -24.22 3.04
N GLY A 770 11.69 -23.57 2.79
CA GLY A 770 10.95 -23.72 1.53
C GLY A 770 11.79 -23.31 0.31
N ASN A 771 12.55 -22.22 0.42
CA ASN A 771 13.48 -21.79 -0.63
C ASN A 771 14.61 -22.81 -0.80
N ALA A 772 15.23 -23.29 0.29
CA ALA A 772 16.27 -24.31 0.23
C ALA A 772 15.80 -25.59 -0.51
N VAL A 773 14.61 -26.11 -0.18
CA VAL A 773 14.02 -27.29 -0.85
C VAL A 773 13.73 -27.03 -2.33
N LYS A 774 13.30 -25.81 -2.65
CA LYS A 774 12.97 -25.41 -4.02
C LYS A 774 14.20 -25.33 -4.91
N PHE A 775 15.30 -24.74 -4.42
CA PHE A 775 16.51 -24.46 -5.21
C PHE A 775 17.60 -25.54 -5.11
N THR A 776 17.39 -26.58 -4.30
CA THR A 776 18.26 -27.76 -4.24
C THR A 776 17.61 -28.92 -4.99
N GLU A 777 18.32 -29.48 -5.97
CA GLU A 777 17.88 -30.68 -6.69
C GLU A 777 18.57 -31.95 -6.18
N THR A 778 19.84 -31.86 -5.75
CA THR A 778 20.59 -32.97 -5.13
C THR A 778 21.47 -32.45 -3.99
N GLY A 779 21.62 -33.24 -2.93
CA GLY A 779 22.48 -32.90 -1.78
C GLY A 779 21.71 -32.80 -0.47
N GLU A 780 22.00 -31.78 0.34
CA GLU A 780 21.47 -31.66 1.69
C GLU A 780 21.05 -30.24 2.06
N ILE A 781 20.16 -30.19 3.06
CA ILE A 781 19.67 -28.97 3.70
C ILE A 781 19.91 -29.15 5.20
N SER A 782 20.48 -28.14 5.85
CA SER A 782 20.74 -28.15 7.29
C SER A 782 20.18 -26.91 7.97
N ILE A 783 19.61 -27.11 9.16
CA ILE A 783 19.10 -26.03 10.01
C ILE A 783 19.93 -26.02 11.29
N SER A 784 20.63 -24.92 11.55
CA SER A 784 21.46 -24.77 12.76
C SER A 784 20.97 -23.60 13.60
N VAL A 785 20.86 -23.79 14.92
CA VAL A 785 20.47 -22.73 15.86
C VAL A 785 21.55 -22.58 16.93
N MET A 786 22.08 -21.37 17.09
CA MET A 786 23.19 -21.08 18.00
C MET A 786 23.00 -19.76 18.73
N LEU A 787 23.61 -19.65 19.91
CA LEU A 787 23.69 -18.39 20.64
C LEU A 787 24.78 -17.51 20.00
N GLU A 788 24.45 -16.28 19.62
CA GLU A 788 25.42 -15.34 19.03
C GLU A 788 25.98 -14.37 20.07
N ALA A 789 25.12 -13.84 20.94
CA ALA A 789 25.52 -12.98 22.03
C ALA A 789 24.51 -13.03 23.20
N SER A 790 24.98 -12.67 24.39
CA SER A 790 24.13 -12.41 25.55
C SER A 790 24.34 -10.96 25.98
N GLU A 791 23.26 -10.20 26.06
CA GLU A 791 23.33 -8.81 26.50
C GLU A 791 23.32 -8.69 28.02
N ALA A 792 23.94 -7.62 28.53
CA ALA A 792 23.97 -7.31 29.97
C ALA A 792 22.57 -7.07 30.59
N SER A 793 21.55 -6.84 29.75
CA SER A 793 20.14 -6.65 30.09
C SER A 793 19.40 -7.95 30.44
N GLY A 794 19.99 -9.12 30.16
CA GLY A 794 19.35 -10.43 30.32
C GLY A 794 18.66 -10.95 29.06
N ASN A 795 18.76 -10.24 27.94
CA ASN A 795 18.31 -10.70 26.62
C ASN A 795 19.41 -11.51 25.91
N LEU A 796 18.99 -12.49 25.11
CA LEU A 796 19.85 -13.36 24.31
C LEU A 796 19.63 -13.05 22.83
N ILE A 797 20.70 -13.01 22.06
CA ILE A 797 20.64 -12.92 20.60
C ILE A 797 20.85 -14.33 20.06
N VAL A 798 19.79 -14.91 19.49
CA VAL A 798 19.79 -16.26 18.94
C VAL A 798 19.89 -16.18 17.42
N LYS A 799 20.83 -16.93 16.84
CA LYS A 799 21.09 -16.99 15.41
C LYS A 799 20.60 -18.31 14.84
N PHE A 800 19.80 -18.22 13.79
CA PHE A 800 19.27 -19.32 13.01
C PHE A 800 19.94 -19.32 11.64
N ILE A 801 20.37 -20.49 11.19
CA ILE A 801 21.06 -20.68 9.92
C ILE A 801 20.34 -21.79 9.15
N VAL A 802 19.97 -21.52 7.91
CA VAL A 802 19.43 -22.50 6.95
C VAL A 802 20.40 -22.56 5.79
N LYS A 803 21.05 -23.70 5.63
CA LYS A 803 22.05 -23.93 4.59
C LYS A 803 21.62 -25.00 3.62
N ASP A 804 21.81 -24.75 2.33
CA ASP A 804 21.51 -25.66 1.23
C ASP A 804 22.72 -25.84 0.31
N THR A 805 22.77 -26.97 -0.39
CA THR A 805 23.79 -27.26 -1.41
C THR A 805 23.24 -27.08 -2.84
N GLY A 806 22.33 -26.13 -3.02
CA GLY A 806 21.65 -25.86 -4.29
C GLY A 806 22.47 -25.00 -5.26
N LEU A 807 21.78 -24.31 -6.18
CA LEU A 807 22.39 -23.50 -7.25
C LEU A 807 23.26 -22.33 -6.76
N GLY A 808 23.12 -21.91 -5.50
CA GLY A 808 23.76 -20.70 -5.02
C GLY A 808 23.23 -19.42 -5.67
N ILE A 809 23.78 -18.28 -5.26
CA ILE A 809 23.32 -16.94 -5.67
C ILE A 809 24.54 -16.06 -5.97
N PRO A 810 24.65 -15.50 -7.20
CA PRO A 810 25.73 -14.60 -7.58
C PRO A 810 25.82 -13.37 -6.67
N VAL A 811 27.05 -12.94 -6.35
CA VAL A 811 27.32 -11.79 -5.46
C VAL A 811 26.65 -10.51 -5.95
N SER A 812 26.58 -10.30 -7.28
CA SER A 812 25.90 -9.17 -7.90
C SER A 812 24.40 -9.12 -7.63
N SER A 813 23.77 -10.28 -7.39
CA SER A 813 22.34 -10.44 -7.20
C SER A 813 21.91 -10.47 -5.73
N GLN A 814 22.84 -10.67 -4.80
CA GLN A 814 22.53 -10.79 -3.36
C GLN A 814 21.91 -9.52 -2.77
N GLY A 815 22.32 -8.33 -3.26
CA GLY A 815 21.76 -7.04 -2.82
C GLY A 815 20.28 -6.83 -3.16
N LEU A 816 19.73 -7.65 -4.07
CA LEU A 816 18.34 -7.56 -4.53
C LEU A 816 17.39 -8.55 -3.83
N LEU A 817 17.91 -9.52 -3.07
CA LEU A 817 17.11 -10.65 -2.54
C LEU A 817 16.04 -10.24 -1.53
N PHE A 818 16.32 -9.23 -0.71
CA PHE A 818 15.42 -8.77 0.35
C PHE A 818 14.58 -7.55 -0.07
N GLN A 819 14.59 -7.20 -1.36
CA GLN A 819 13.71 -6.18 -1.92
C GLN A 819 12.36 -6.78 -2.30
N SER A 820 11.28 -6.04 -2.09
CA SER A 820 9.92 -6.49 -2.41
C SER A 820 9.77 -6.76 -3.91
N PHE A 821 9.10 -7.87 -4.25
CA PHE A 821 8.82 -8.30 -5.63
C PHE A 821 10.05 -8.64 -6.48
N SER A 822 11.21 -8.81 -5.86
CA SER A 822 12.45 -9.17 -6.56
C SER A 822 12.51 -10.66 -6.89
N GLN A 823 12.87 -10.99 -8.14
CA GLN A 823 13.02 -12.37 -8.63
C GLN A 823 14.23 -12.45 -9.58
N LEU A 824 15.17 -13.36 -9.29
CA LEU A 824 16.48 -13.37 -9.94
C LEU A 824 16.56 -14.06 -11.31
N HIS A 825 15.62 -14.95 -11.68
CA HIS A 825 15.71 -15.71 -12.95
C HIS A 825 14.39 -15.91 -13.71
N PRO A 826 14.26 -15.41 -14.97
CA PRO A 826 13.11 -15.67 -15.84
C PRO A 826 12.90 -17.15 -16.22
N SER A 827 13.99 -17.93 -16.31
CA SER A 827 13.99 -19.35 -16.71
C SER A 827 13.55 -20.30 -15.59
N ILE A 828 13.89 -19.99 -14.33
CA ILE A 828 13.48 -20.73 -13.14
C ILE A 828 12.04 -20.33 -12.71
N ASN A 829 11.64 -19.08 -12.98
CA ASN A 829 10.30 -18.56 -12.72
C ASN A 829 9.18 -19.34 -13.42
N ARG A 830 9.43 -19.89 -14.62
CA ARG A 830 8.45 -20.75 -15.32
C ARG A 830 8.23 -22.11 -14.65
N LYS A 831 9.19 -22.61 -13.86
CA LYS A 831 9.15 -23.96 -13.27
C LYS A 831 8.60 -23.98 -11.84
N TYR A 832 8.77 -22.90 -11.06
CA TYR A 832 8.43 -22.92 -9.63
C TYR A 832 7.60 -21.74 -9.09
N GLY A 833 7.41 -20.63 -9.81
CA GLY A 833 6.53 -19.50 -9.42
C GLY A 833 6.84 -18.84 -8.05
N GLY A 834 6.36 -17.63 -7.82
CA GLY A 834 6.48 -16.94 -6.52
C GLY A 834 6.09 -15.47 -6.60
N THR A 835 5.78 -14.85 -5.46
CA THR A 835 5.41 -13.42 -5.36
C THR A 835 6.63 -12.50 -5.28
N GLY A 836 7.80 -13.03 -4.89
CA GLY A 836 8.98 -12.23 -4.55
C GLY A 836 8.83 -11.46 -3.23
N LEU A 837 7.80 -11.74 -2.43
CA LEU A 837 7.56 -11.06 -1.14
C LEU A 837 8.15 -11.80 0.05
N GLY A 838 8.28 -13.13 -0.01
CA GLY A 838 8.69 -13.95 1.14
C GLY A 838 9.96 -13.45 1.84
N LEU A 839 11.07 -13.25 1.11
CA LEU A 839 12.33 -12.80 1.73
C LEU A 839 12.25 -11.37 2.30
N ALA A 840 11.49 -10.48 1.64
CA ALA A 840 11.24 -9.12 2.16
C ALA A 840 10.42 -9.17 3.47
N ILE A 841 9.41 -10.03 3.55
CA ILE A 841 8.63 -10.28 4.78
C ILE A 841 9.53 -10.88 5.86
N SER A 842 10.35 -11.88 5.55
CA SER A 842 11.29 -12.48 6.51
C SER A 842 12.28 -11.46 7.09
N LYS A 843 12.78 -10.53 6.26
CA LYS A 843 13.61 -9.42 6.73
C LYS A 843 12.86 -8.54 7.71
N LYS A 844 11.64 -8.13 7.35
CA LYS A 844 10.83 -7.26 8.19
C LYS A 844 10.41 -7.92 9.51
N LEU A 845 10.12 -9.22 9.50
CA LEU A 845 9.82 -9.99 10.71
C LEU A 845 11.07 -10.15 11.61
N ALA A 846 12.25 -10.38 11.03
CA ALA A 846 13.49 -10.42 11.80
C ALA A 846 13.80 -9.06 12.45
N GLU A 847 13.62 -7.96 11.71
CA GLU A 847 13.74 -6.58 12.23
C GLU A 847 12.74 -6.31 13.37
N LEU A 848 11.48 -6.76 13.23
CA LEU A 848 10.47 -6.64 14.29
C LEU A 848 10.86 -7.43 15.55
N LEU A 849 11.41 -8.63 15.39
CA LEU A 849 11.92 -9.46 16.49
C LEU A 849 13.27 -8.96 17.07
N GLY A 850 13.67 -7.72 16.78
CA GLY A 850 14.87 -7.10 17.33
C GLY A 850 16.18 -7.60 16.71
N GLY A 851 16.13 -8.31 15.59
CA GLY A 851 17.31 -8.87 14.93
C GLY A 851 17.46 -8.47 13.46
N SER A 852 18.20 -9.29 12.71
CA SER A 852 18.55 -9.02 11.31
C SER A 852 18.58 -10.30 10.49
N ILE A 853 18.55 -10.20 9.16
CA ILE A 853 18.67 -11.33 8.23
C ILE A 853 19.76 -11.07 7.20
N GLY A 854 20.42 -12.12 6.74
CA GLY A 854 21.46 -12.05 5.74
C GLY A 854 21.60 -13.37 4.97
N VAL A 855 22.52 -13.35 3.99
CA VAL A 855 22.85 -14.49 3.15
C VAL A 855 24.35 -14.51 2.87
N ASN A 856 24.94 -15.70 2.89
CA ASN A 856 26.26 -15.99 2.36
C ASN A 856 26.05 -17.06 1.27
N SER A 857 26.37 -16.74 0.02
CA SER A 857 26.12 -17.67 -1.08
C SER A 857 27.19 -17.55 -2.15
N CYS A 858 27.50 -18.68 -2.78
CA CYS A 858 28.38 -18.77 -3.93
C CYS A 858 27.67 -19.61 -5.00
N GLU A 859 27.70 -19.14 -6.25
CA GLU A 859 27.08 -19.83 -7.38
C GLU A 859 27.64 -21.26 -7.51
N ASP A 860 26.75 -22.23 -7.70
CA ASP A 860 26.99 -23.68 -7.76
C ASP A 860 27.56 -24.35 -6.49
N GLU A 861 27.72 -23.62 -5.37
CA GLU A 861 28.15 -24.17 -4.08
C GLU A 861 27.03 -24.21 -3.02
N GLY A 862 25.89 -23.59 -3.31
CA GLY A 862 24.73 -23.50 -2.43
C GLY A 862 24.61 -22.17 -1.68
N SER A 863 23.60 -22.06 -0.82
CA SER A 863 23.33 -20.83 -0.07
C SER A 863 23.20 -21.08 1.42
N GLU A 864 23.69 -20.12 2.21
CA GLU A 864 23.53 -20.06 3.65
C GLU A 864 22.75 -18.80 4.00
N PHE A 865 21.46 -18.95 4.31
CA PHE A 865 20.64 -17.87 4.84
C PHE A 865 20.71 -17.90 6.36
N TYR A 866 20.87 -16.74 6.98
CA TYR A 866 20.89 -16.65 8.44
C TYR A 866 20.05 -15.46 8.91
N PHE A 867 19.44 -15.60 10.09
CA PHE A 867 18.78 -14.49 10.77
C PHE A 867 19.01 -14.56 12.26
N THR A 868 18.90 -13.41 12.91
CA THR A 868 19.04 -13.24 14.35
C THR A 868 17.73 -12.74 14.92
N VAL A 869 17.46 -13.08 16.18
CA VAL A 869 16.32 -12.59 16.95
C VAL A 869 16.77 -12.28 18.37
N GLU A 870 16.20 -11.23 18.95
CA GLU A 870 16.39 -10.88 20.35
C GLU A 870 15.30 -11.59 21.17
N VAL A 871 15.71 -12.34 22.19
CA VAL A 871 14.79 -13.14 23.01
C VAL A 871 15.07 -12.93 24.49
N SER A 872 14.01 -12.91 25.30
CA SER A 872 14.15 -12.83 26.76
C SER A 872 13.97 -14.21 27.39
N LEU A 873 14.58 -14.41 28.56
CA LEU A 873 14.33 -15.60 29.37
C LEU A 873 13.03 -15.46 30.17
N PRO A 874 12.28 -16.55 30.40
CA PRO A 874 11.17 -16.56 31.36
C PRO A 874 11.66 -16.07 32.73
N LYS A 875 11.00 -15.07 33.33
CA LYS A 875 11.26 -14.67 34.72
C LYS A 875 10.69 -15.75 35.64
N GLU A 876 11.52 -16.32 36.52
CA GLU A 876 11.09 -17.29 37.53
C GLU A 876 10.08 -16.64 38.50
N GLU A 877 8.80 -16.99 38.39
CA GLU A 877 7.88 -17.06 39.53
C GLU A 877 7.01 -18.31 39.37
N TRP A 878 7.40 -19.38 40.07
CA TRP A 878 6.57 -20.55 40.31
C TRP A 878 6.34 -20.67 41.82
N ASP A 879 5.09 -20.49 42.25
CA ASP A 879 4.66 -20.96 43.58
C ASP A 879 3.34 -21.75 43.48
N GLN A 880 3.52 -23.06 43.39
CA GLN A 880 2.75 -24.18 43.96
C GLN A 880 1.21 -24.21 44.00
N LYS A 881 0.72 -25.42 43.63
CA LYS A 881 -0.41 -26.25 44.16
C LYS A 881 -1.57 -26.43 43.16
N VAL A 882 -2.17 -27.62 42.95
CA VAL A 882 -2.06 -28.93 43.61
C VAL A 882 -2.67 -30.03 42.70
N THR A 883 -2.00 -31.18 42.73
CA THR A 883 -2.37 -32.59 42.49
C THR A 883 -3.83 -33.01 42.29
N VAL A 884 -3.97 -33.95 41.34
CA VAL A 884 -5.01 -34.96 41.14
C VAL A 884 -5.35 -35.74 42.42
N ASN A 885 -6.64 -36.04 42.63
CA ASN A 885 -7.08 -37.26 43.33
C ASN A 885 -8.52 -37.65 42.98
N ALA A 886 -8.70 -38.95 42.73
CA ALA A 886 -9.96 -39.65 42.49
C ALA A 886 -10.46 -40.34 43.78
N SER A 887 -11.78 -40.36 44.06
CA SER A 887 -12.54 -41.49 44.67
C SER A 887 -14.06 -41.20 44.85
N THR A 888 -14.88 -42.04 44.20
CA THR A 888 -16.14 -42.74 44.62
C THR A 888 -16.97 -42.27 45.84
N ASP A 889 -18.28 -41.99 45.67
CA ASP A 889 -19.43 -42.92 45.91
C ASP A 889 -20.83 -42.25 46.13
N VAL A 890 -21.85 -42.81 45.42
CA VAL A 890 -23.25 -43.16 45.86
C VAL A 890 -24.44 -42.14 45.84
N VAL A 891 -25.27 -42.30 44.78
CA VAL A 891 -26.77 -42.52 44.72
C VAL A 891 -27.75 -41.32 44.94
N ARG A 892 -28.61 -40.96 43.95
CA ARG A 892 -29.95 -41.54 43.61
C ARG A 892 -30.74 -40.74 42.52
N ASN A 893 -31.26 -41.47 41.52
CA ASN A 893 -32.44 -41.30 40.63
C ASN A 893 -33.27 -39.99 40.65
N ASP A 894 -33.72 -39.50 39.47
CA ASP A 894 -34.94 -40.01 38.81
C ASP A 894 -35.07 -39.62 37.31
N LYS A 895 -35.85 -40.42 36.57
CA LYS A 895 -36.00 -40.51 35.11
C LYS A 895 -37.01 -39.51 34.50
N SER A 896 -36.79 -39.14 33.22
CA SER A 896 -37.75 -39.08 32.07
C SER A 896 -37.35 -37.94 31.11
N ALA A 897 -37.47 -37.98 29.78
CA ALA A 897 -37.87 -38.96 28.79
C ALA A 897 -37.20 -38.59 27.45
N VAL A 898 -36.78 -39.60 26.69
CA VAL A 898 -35.95 -39.54 25.48
C VAL A 898 -36.76 -39.12 24.24
N LYS A 899 -36.18 -38.24 23.40
CA LYS A 899 -36.47 -38.11 21.96
C LYS A 899 -35.21 -38.52 21.18
N GLU A 900 -35.37 -39.37 20.19
CA GLU A 900 -34.30 -40.07 19.45
C GLU A 900 -33.25 -39.11 18.85
N LEU A 901 -32.00 -39.21 19.31
CA LEU A 901 -30.85 -38.52 18.72
C LEU A 901 -30.31 -39.34 17.52
N THR A 902 -29.99 -38.67 16.42
CA THR A 902 -29.39 -39.30 15.23
C THR A 902 -27.94 -39.71 15.51
N ALA A 903 -27.58 -40.94 15.18
CA ALA A 903 -26.23 -41.48 15.39
C ALA A 903 -25.22 -40.85 14.41
N GLY A 904 -24.65 -39.70 14.78
CA GLY A 904 -23.52 -39.10 14.08
C GLY A 904 -22.20 -39.82 14.38
N GLU A 905 -21.16 -39.53 13.59
CA GLU A 905 -19.83 -40.17 13.66
C GLU A 905 -19.16 -40.02 15.04
N TYR A 906 -19.38 -38.87 15.69
CA TYR A 906 -18.93 -38.59 17.05
C TYR A 906 -20.07 -38.69 18.07
N GLY A 907 -21.13 -39.46 17.76
CA GLY A 907 -22.22 -39.81 18.68
C GLY A 907 -23.52 -39.04 18.45
N PRO A 908 -24.56 -39.31 19.24
CA PRO A 908 -25.79 -38.54 19.20
C PRO A 908 -25.56 -37.12 19.73
N MET A 909 -25.77 -36.10 18.91
CA MET A 909 -25.79 -34.68 19.33
C MET A 909 -26.83 -33.89 18.51
N SER A 910 -27.56 -33.01 19.19
CA SER A 910 -28.44 -32.00 18.59
C SER A 910 -27.65 -30.71 18.40
N ILE A 911 -27.52 -30.24 17.15
CA ILE A 911 -26.64 -29.13 16.78
C ILE A 911 -27.46 -27.99 16.16
N LEU A 912 -27.22 -26.75 16.60
CA LEU A 912 -27.73 -25.53 15.97
C LEU A 912 -26.59 -24.74 15.33
N ILE A 913 -26.80 -24.24 14.12
CA ILE A 913 -25.92 -23.26 13.47
C ILE A 913 -26.64 -21.91 13.42
N ALA A 914 -26.09 -20.90 14.06
CA ALA A 914 -26.51 -19.51 13.95
C ALA A 914 -25.47 -18.74 13.11
N GLU A 915 -25.79 -18.49 11.84
CA GLU A 915 -24.90 -17.87 10.85
C GLU A 915 -25.77 -17.16 9.81
N ASP A 916 -25.42 -15.94 9.41
CA ASP A 916 -26.20 -15.14 8.46
C ASP A 916 -25.73 -15.32 7.00
N HIS A 917 -24.47 -15.69 6.78
CA HIS A 917 -23.90 -15.83 5.44
C HIS A 917 -24.24 -17.18 4.78
N PRO A 918 -24.94 -17.20 3.62
CA PRO A 918 -25.46 -18.44 3.00
C PRO A 918 -24.39 -19.48 2.67
N VAL A 919 -23.19 -19.04 2.27
CA VAL A 919 -22.08 -19.95 1.92
C VAL A 919 -21.54 -20.68 3.16
N ASN A 920 -21.44 -20.00 4.29
CA ASN A 920 -20.96 -20.61 5.54
C ASN A 920 -21.99 -21.60 6.08
N GLN A 921 -23.28 -21.23 6.01
CA GLN A 921 -24.39 -22.14 6.34
C GLN A 921 -24.31 -23.43 5.51
N GLN A 922 -24.16 -23.32 4.19
CA GLN A 922 -24.06 -24.48 3.30
C GLN A 922 -22.84 -25.34 3.60
N LEU A 923 -21.66 -24.74 3.84
CA LEU A 923 -20.44 -25.46 4.18
C LEU A 923 -20.61 -26.26 5.48
N MET A 924 -21.08 -25.60 6.55
CA MET A 924 -21.26 -26.24 7.86
C MET A 924 -22.34 -27.33 7.81
N GLN A 925 -23.46 -27.09 7.13
CA GLN A 925 -24.50 -28.09 6.94
C GLN A 925 -24.02 -29.29 6.14
N ALA A 926 -23.35 -29.07 5.01
CA ALA A 926 -22.83 -30.15 4.17
C ALA A 926 -21.82 -31.01 4.95
N TYR A 927 -20.93 -30.36 5.70
CA TYR A 927 -19.95 -31.03 6.54
C TYR A 927 -20.60 -31.86 7.65
N LEU A 928 -21.52 -31.27 8.44
CA LEU A 928 -22.21 -31.96 9.52
C LEU A 928 -23.08 -33.11 9.01
N LYS A 929 -23.74 -32.95 7.86
CA LYS A 929 -24.54 -33.99 7.22
C LYS A 929 -23.69 -35.17 6.76
N LYS A 930 -22.48 -34.93 6.24
CA LYS A 930 -21.50 -35.98 5.89
C LYS A 930 -21.06 -36.80 7.10
N ARG A 931 -21.10 -36.20 8.30
CA ARG A 931 -20.79 -36.82 9.60
C ARG A 931 -22.03 -37.42 10.31
N GLY A 932 -23.19 -37.45 9.65
CA GLY A 932 -24.42 -38.05 10.19
C GLY A 932 -25.24 -37.17 11.12
N TYR A 933 -24.96 -35.86 11.21
CA TYR A 933 -25.76 -34.89 11.96
C TYR A 933 -26.74 -34.15 11.04
N VAL A 934 -27.89 -33.77 11.58
CA VAL A 934 -28.85 -32.89 10.90
C VAL A 934 -28.99 -31.62 11.75
N PRO A 935 -28.21 -30.56 11.44
CA PRO A 935 -28.25 -29.34 12.24
C PRO A 935 -29.45 -28.46 11.87
N ASP A 936 -30.02 -27.80 12.88
CA ASP A 936 -30.99 -26.73 12.68
C ASP A 936 -30.28 -25.40 12.33
N LEU A 937 -30.96 -24.48 11.66
CA LEU A 937 -30.42 -23.18 11.24
C LEU A 937 -31.14 -22.02 11.93
N ALA A 938 -30.38 -20.99 12.28
CA ALA A 938 -30.85 -19.66 12.65
C ALA A 938 -30.10 -18.59 11.85
N LEU A 939 -30.81 -17.58 11.35
CA LEU A 939 -30.22 -16.53 10.49
C LEU A 939 -29.72 -15.31 11.27
N ASN A 940 -29.97 -15.26 12.58
CA ASN A 940 -29.61 -14.16 13.47
C ASN A 940 -29.64 -14.60 14.94
N GLY A 941 -29.11 -13.77 15.84
CA GLY A 941 -29.08 -14.05 17.27
C GLY A 941 -30.45 -14.22 17.91
N GLU A 942 -31.49 -13.52 17.45
CA GLU A 942 -32.83 -13.61 18.02
C GLU A 942 -33.49 -14.96 17.70
N GLU A 943 -33.35 -15.43 16.45
CA GLU A 943 -33.77 -16.76 16.04
C GLU A 943 -33.01 -17.85 16.80
N ALA A 944 -31.71 -17.66 17.01
CA ALA A 944 -30.89 -18.61 17.77
C ALA A 944 -31.38 -18.71 19.23
N VAL A 945 -31.62 -17.58 19.91
CA VAL A 945 -32.20 -17.54 21.25
C VAL A 945 -33.57 -18.24 21.27
N ARG A 946 -34.44 -17.94 20.29
CA ARG A 946 -35.79 -18.54 20.20
C ARG A 946 -35.72 -20.05 20.00
N ALA A 947 -34.81 -20.52 19.14
CA ALA A 947 -34.59 -21.92 18.88
C ALA A 947 -34.09 -22.65 20.13
N VAL A 948 -33.05 -22.12 20.79
CA VAL A 948 -32.45 -22.72 22.00
C VAL A 948 -33.42 -22.72 23.20
N LEU A 949 -34.34 -21.75 23.28
CA LEU A 949 -35.37 -21.73 24.33
C LEU A 949 -36.55 -22.67 24.03
N SER A 950 -36.78 -23.00 22.76
CA SER A 950 -37.90 -23.85 22.32
C SER A 950 -37.50 -25.32 22.19
N ASN A 951 -36.24 -25.59 21.84
CA ASN A 951 -35.68 -26.91 21.58
C ASN A 951 -34.41 -27.15 22.40
N HIS A 952 -34.10 -28.42 22.64
CA HIS A 952 -32.85 -28.81 23.29
C HIS A 952 -31.74 -29.01 22.23
N TYR A 953 -30.62 -28.33 22.43
CA TYR A 953 -29.38 -28.52 21.67
C TYR A 953 -28.25 -28.87 22.62
N ASP A 954 -27.29 -29.64 22.14
CA ASP A 954 -26.06 -29.98 22.85
C ASP A 954 -24.95 -29.00 22.49
N LEU A 955 -24.90 -28.60 21.22
CA LEU A 955 -23.87 -27.73 20.65
C LEU A 955 -24.50 -26.64 19.77
N VAL A 956 -24.07 -25.40 19.96
CA VAL A 956 -24.47 -24.26 19.12
C VAL A 956 -23.22 -23.62 18.54
N PHE A 957 -23.13 -23.57 17.22
CA PHE A 957 -22.19 -22.68 16.55
C PHE A 957 -22.84 -21.30 16.42
N MET A 958 -22.22 -20.27 16.99
CA MET A 958 -22.78 -18.92 17.07
C MET A 958 -21.84 -17.93 16.41
N ASP A 959 -22.24 -17.38 15.28
CA ASP A 959 -21.56 -16.24 14.69
C ASP A 959 -21.68 -15.00 15.58
N ILE A 960 -20.58 -14.27 15.76
CA ILE A 960 -20.59 -13.05 16.56
C ILE A 960 -21.29 -11.93 15.81
N GLN A 961 -21.01 -11.76 14.52
CA GLN A 961 -21.50 -10.62 13.74
C GLN A 961 -22.70 -11.01 12.89
N MET A 962 -23.89 -10.99 13.49
CA MET A 962 -25.15 -11.27 12.80
C MET A 962 -26.08 -10.05 12.83
N PRO A 963 -26.97 -9.87 11.82
CA PRO A 963 -27.98 -8.83 11.82
C PRO A 963 -29.02 -9.05 12.92
N ILE A 964 -29.75 -7.98 13.28
CA ILE A 964 -30.83 -7.94 14.30
C ILE A 964 -30.32 -8.09 15.74
N MET A 965 -29.57 -9.16 16.04
CA MET A 965 -28.98 -9.44 17.35
C MET A 965 -27.65 -10.15 17.14
N ASP A 966 -26.60 -9.62 17.77
CA ASP A 966 -25.25 -10.18 17.66
C ASP A 966 -25.10 -11.45 18.53
N GLY A 967 -24.08 -12.26 18.24
CA GLY A 967 -23.86 -13.54 18.92
C GLY A 967 -23.48 -13.42 20.39
N ILE A 968 -22.90 -12.29 20.81
CA ILE A 968 -22.52 -12.02 22.20
C ILE A 968 -23.77 -11.73 23.03
N GLU A 969 -24.64 -10.84 22.53
CA GLU A 969 -25.93 -10.52 23.13
C GLU A 969 -26.83 -11.77 23.20
N ALA A 970 -26.90 -12.54 22.11
CA ALA A 970 -27.64 -13.81 22.07
C ALA A 970 -27.12 -14.81 23.12
N THR A 971 -25.79 -14.94 23.24
CA THR A 971 -25.16 -15.80 24.25
C THR A 971 -25.49 -15.33 25.66
N GLY A 972 -25.43 -14.03 25.94
CA GLY A 972 -25.81 -13.47 27.24
C GLY A 972 -27.23 -13.86 27.65
N ILE A 973 -28.18 -13.73 26.72
CA ILE A 973 -29.60 -14.11 26.95
C ILE A 973 -29.75 -15.62 27.17
N ILE A 974 -29.06 -16.46 26.39
CA ILE A 974 -29.10 -17.92 26.54
C ILE A 974 -28.53 -18.32 27.91
N ARG A 975 -27.40 -17.72 28.31
CA ARG A 975 -26.72 -18.00 29.58
C ARG A 975 -27.56 -17.57 30.79
N GLU A 976 -28.24 -16.43 30.71
CA GLU A 976 -29.15 -15.97 31.76
C GLU A 976 -30.31 -16.95 31.99
N LYS A 977 -30.84 -17.55 30.92
CA LYS A 977 -32.04 -18.40 30.99
C LYS A 977 -31.76 -19.89 31.19
N LEU A 978 -30.67 -20.41 30.65
CA LEU A 978 -30.37 -21.86 30.59
C LEU A 978 -29.03 -22.24 31.24
N GLY A 979 -28.24 -21.27 31.71
CA GLY A 979 -26.92 -21.54 32.27
C GLY A 979 -25.91 -22.01 31.22
N LEU A 980 -24.96 -22.87 31.62
CA LEU A 980 -23.83 -23.30 30.77
C LEU A 980 -24.19 -24.28 29.64
N THR A 981 -25.44 -24.72 29.56
CA THR A 981 -25.95 -25.60 28.49
C THR A 981 -26.95 -24.84 27.60
N PRO A 982 -26.88 -24.93 26.26
CA PRO A 982 -25.94 -25.71 25.44
C PRO A 982 -24.51 -25.15 25.46
N ILE A 983 -23.55 -25.96 25.00
CA ILE A 983 -22.19 -25.48 24.71
C ILE A 983 -22.28 -24.55 23.50
N ILE A 984 -21.78 -23.33 23.64
CA ILE A 984 -21.79 -22.32 22.58
C ILE A 984 -20.35 -22.10 22.11
N ILE A 985 -20.15 -22.29 20.81
CA ILE A 985 -18.87 -22.13 20.12
C ILE A 985 -18.95 -20.87 19.26
N ALA A 986 -18.11 -19.88 19.56
CA ALA A 986 -18.08 -18.63 18.81
C ALA A 986 -17.53 -18.85 17.39
N ALA A 987 -18.13 -18.26 16.37
CA ALA A 987 -17.49 -18.08 15.07
C ALA A 987 -17.11 -16.59 14.90
N THR A 988 -15.81 -16.28 14.81
CA THR A 988 -15.30 -14.90 14.84
C THR A 988 -14.34 -14.57 13.70
N ALA A 989 -14.47 -13.38 13.10
CA ALA A 989 -13.54 -12.86 12.09
C ALA A 989 -12.21 -12.34 12.67
N PHE A 990 -12.16 -12.10 13.98
CA PHE A 990 -10.99 -11.58 14.68
C PHE A 990 -10.56 -12.54 15.79
N ALA A 991 -9.39 -13.16 15.61
CA ALA A 991 -8.81 -14.10 16.58
C ALA A 991 -7.76 -13.44 17.47
N ARG A 992 -7.97 -12.16 17.84
CA ARG A 992 -7.12 -11.49 18.84
C ARG A 992 -7.52 -11.96 20.23
N ASP A 993 -6.59 -11.94 21.19
CA ASP A 993 -6.88 -12.41 22.55
C ASP A 993 -7.96 -11.59 23.26
N GLU A 994 -8.11 -10.31 22.91
CA GLU A 994 -9.20 -9.45 23.40
C GLU A 994 -10.59 -9.97 22.96
N ASP A 995 -10.73 -10.37 21.68
CA ASP A 995 -11.97 -10.91 21.14
C ASP A 995 -12.30 -12.28 21.75
N LYS A 996 -11.28 -13.13 21.97
CA LYS A 996 -11.44 -14.41 22.68
C LYS A 996 -11.88 -14.20 24.13
N MET A 997 -11.26 -13.25 24.83
CA MET A 997 -11.65 -12.90 26.20
C MET A 997 -13.09 -12.38 26.24
N MET A 998 -13.52 -11.58 25.26
CA MET A 998 -14.91 -11.14 25.16
C MET A 998 -15.88 -12.32 25.00
N CYS A 999 -15.59 -13.26 24.09
CA CYS A 999 -16.42 -14.46 23.88
C CYS A 999 -16.52 -15.33 25.15
N LEU A 1000 -15.39 -15.60 25.79
CA LEU A 1000 -15.35 -16.39 27.02
C LEU A 1000 -16.06 -15.67 28.17
N SER A 1001 -15.91 -14.35 28.27
CA SER A 1001 -16.60 -13.54 29.29
C SER A 1001 -18.12 -13.47 29.09
N ALA A 1002 -18.59 -13.55 27.84
CA ALA A 1002 -20.00 -13.66 27.50
C ALA A 1002 -20.59 -15.05 27.82
N GLY A 1003 -19.73 -16.02 28.14
CA GLY A 1003 -20.12 -17.38 28.51
C GLY A 1003 -20.05 -18.38 27.36
N MET A 1004 -19.40 -18.07 26.23
CA MET A 1004 -19.07 -19.06 25.20
C MET A 1004 -17.95 -19.99 25.71
N GLN A 1005 -17.89 -21.22 25.22
CA GLN A 1005 -17.01 -22.27 25.74
C GLN A 1005 -15.76 -22.47 24.89
N ASP A 1006 -15.83 -22.16 23.59
CA ASP A 1006 -14.75 -22.29 22.63
C ASP A 1006 -15.01 -21.34 21.45
N PHE A 1007 -14.09 -21.27 20.50
CA PHE A 1007 -14.21 -20.45 19.30
C PHE A 1007 -13.63 -21.15 18.06
N ILE A 1008 -14.11 -20.72 16.90
CA ILE A 1008 -13.60 -21.05 15.58
C ILE A 1008 -13.33 -19.73 14.85
N SER A 1009 -12.15 -19.60 14.27
CA SER A 1009 -11.81 -18.46 13.44
C SER A 1009 -12.53 -18.54 12.09
N LYS A 1010 -13.12 -17.42 11.64
CA LYS A 1010 -13.54 -17.23 10.26
C LYS A 1010 -12.31 -16.85 9.41
N PRO A 1011 -12.14 -17.44 8.21
CA PRO A 1011 -13.04 -18.37 7.52
C PRO A 1011 -13.07 -19.76 8.17
N ILE A 1012 -14.28 -20.34 8.27
CA ILE A 1012 -14.53 -21.60 8.96
C ILE A 1012 -13.79 -22.74 8.23
N SER A 1013 -12.82 -23.37 8.90
CA SER A 1013 -12.10 -24.51 8.33
C SER A 1013 -12.71 -25.84 8.75
N ILE A 1014 -12.67 -26.83 7.86
CA ILE A 1014 -13.13 -28.19 8.13
C ILE A 1014 -12.36 -28.82 9.30
N LYS A 1015 -11.07 -28.50 9.45
CA LYS A 1015 -10.22 -29.02 10.54
C LYS A 1015 -10.68 -28.53 11.91
N GLU A 1016 -11.04 -27.25 12.02
CA GLU A 1016 -11.55 -26.67 13.27
C GLU A 1016 -12.95 -27.21 13.61
N LEU A 1017 -13.82 -27.41 12.61
CA LEU A 1017 -15.11 -28.07 12.83
C LEU A 1017 -14.94 -29.50 13.35
N ASP A 1018 -14.01 -30.28 12.78
CA ASP A 1018 -13.71 -31.64 13.24
C ASP A 1018 -13.13 -31.64 14.67
N ARG A 1019 -12.24 -30.68 14.98
CA ARG A 1019 -11.66 -30.50 16.33
C ARG A 1019 -12.76 -30.27 17.36
N VAL A 1020 -13.61 -29.27 17.14
CA VAL A 1020 -14.68 -28.90 18.08
C VAL A 1020 -15.66 -30.06 18.27
N LEU A 1021 -16.09 -30.72 17.19
CA LEU A 1021 -16.98 -31.88 17.29
C LEU A 1021 -16.34 -33.02 18.08
N ARG A 1022 -15.05 -33.29 17.89
CA ARG A 1022 -14.34 -34.36 18.59
C ARG A 1022 -14.13 -34.06 20.07
N GLU A 1023 -13.70 -32.84 20.39
CA GLU A 1023 -13.42 -32.42 21.77
C GLU A 1023 -14.71 -32.32 22.59
N TRP A 1024 -15.71 -31.63 22.07
CA TRP A 1024 -16.94 -31.39 22.81
C TRP A 1024 -17.88 -32.59 22.80
N SER A 1025 -17.85 -33.48 21.80
CA SER A 1025 -18.61 -34.74 21.87
C SER A 1025 -18.18 -35.62 23.04
N ALA A 1026 -16.87 -35.67 23.36
CA ALA A 1026 -16.39 -36.40 24.52
C ALA A 1026 -16.93 -35.81 25.83
N GLN A 1027 -16.99 -34.48 25.91
CA GLN A 1027 -17.45 -33.76 27.09
C GLN A 1027 -18.97 -33.77 27.26
N ILE A 1028 -19.73 -33.67 26.15
CA ILE A 1028 -21.20 -33.80 26.10
C ILE A 1028 -21.61 -35.20 26.56
N ARG A 1029 -20.94 -36.25 26.06
CA ARG A 1029 -21.18 -37.64 26.50
C ARG A 1029 -20.77 -37.91 27.95
N LEU A 1030 -19.76 -37.21 28.47
CA LEU A 1030 -19.39 -37.25 29.89
C LEU A 1030 -20.42 -36.50 30.76
N GLY A 1031 -21.10 -35.49 30.19
CA GLY A 1031 -22.21 -34.76 30.82
C GLY A 1031 -23.54 -35.52 30.83
N GLU A 1032 -23.82 -36.37 29.84
CA GLU A 1032 -25.00 -37.26 29.83
C GLU A 1032 -24.94 -38.39 30.89
N HIS A 1033 -23.78 -38.56 31.55
CA HIS A 1033 -23.58 -39.51 32.65
C HIS A 1033 -23.57 -38.87 34.05
N HIS A 1034 -23.92 -37.58 34.18
CA HIS A 1034 -23.97 -36.87 35.47
C HIS A 1034 -25.38 -36.56 36.00
#